data_AF-C3NEZ3-F1
#
_entry.id   AF-C3NEZ3-F1
#
_cell.length_a   1.000
_cell.length_b   1.000
_cell.length_c   1.000
_cell.angle_alpha   90.00
_cell.angle_beta   90.00
_cell.angle_gamma   90.00
#
_symmetry.space_group_name_H-M   'P 1'
#
loop_
_entity.id
_entity.type
_entity.pdbx_description
1 polymer ?
#
loop_
_entity_poly.entity_id
_entity_poly.type
_entity_poly.pdbx_seq_one_letter_code
_entity_poly.pdbx_strand_id
1 'polypeptide(L)'
;MRSTRGDRVHEGEINVRISDILSKEFGLNCNPERPSGRRRPDIRCYYRGFNIVIETSYSKNDAEKDAKKRIEEDGFDIAIALWLKKGDRYHKDLGADQLEEAIRSSKFDVALIPPPPRQGLLKFITERVHASPSADWFVDVDLNFVKDLITSSIEYLITEEEIEGTISEVNNRLANFITLLRGQPEKVWQDIYNILYRLYGLRLTEVRDAEVIFGQAGLSILLSSTFYEHVRALHGLRSLSEYVREHGPIEGLRKALDDLLQIDYRTAIETTVEILKWLPPDVAGAVNSLVELGMKIAQDRYLLRRDFAGRVYHRIVGDIVHRKGFATFYTEVPAAYLLATLAVDTLLGTDEKPITELSKEEVQGIIDRISSAKVGDFACGSGTLVTAAYSALIDLASAIRQYHRLDVNLDDVGKKLIEDGVYGIDALRYASQITAINLALIGPSGKITKENVFTIYLGILSDPSVPHKGPWLGSLELLNNSKHVGGILAYIEGGLRGAVEKVSVSGVEGTFTVPDKFDLIIMNPPFTRATGRPETFGEESEKRGLFGFVADEEARQNLLNRLEDVRARVRQSLKENAKAYKDVLPNIIREAIDGKGDLKAYLSIGQAGEGLLFLYLAHKFVRDDGVIAFVLPRNILMGVSWFLARVLLATRYHLKYVVVSSDPENDYNFSEGTSLSEVLIVAKRQDEHSPDEETVFINLLRKPRTALEAIALAEEVMRRRYGYVPLGENMATAYVTRVKRGDLLNYILNWNILVYEGLFKYLDSMIKRNEVEIGGITVRAPLSRFNDLIADMGVNRGGDVIEAFNLTVRGNRVACNIYRNRPNVPYIPMICGGGEEVANKMLIQPNAYVPDMDNSKARRIKSLRTRFFLPNRIRWNTFHTIALRSTEPAISNVYFMVRMNLTEEQEKALALWLNSFWGILTVFAFMEITEEAYTRLNITQWKILPVLDIKKLDEGIVKCLANTFDKYANTDFGRLTEQFGRETRMEMDIDVIKCLSTTPISADKEGTLRSELKELYAQFSAALRQLSRHNSQ
;
A
#
# COMPACT_ATOMS: atom_id res chain seq x y z
N MET A 1 13.95 31.62 59.47
CA MET A 1 14.89 30.61 58.92
C MET A 1 15.43 31.14 57.60
N ARG A 2 16.75 31.24 57.45
CA ARG A 2 17.41 31.72 56.23
C ARG A 2 17.11 30.74 55.08
N SER A 3 16.77 31.30 53.92
CA SER A 3 16.45 30.61 52.68
C SER A 3 17.60 29.69 52.24
N THR A 4 17.36 28.38 52.25
CA THR A 4 18.18 27.29 51.71
C THR A 4 18.20 27.26 50.17
N ARG A 5 18.20 28.43 49.50
CA ARG A 5 18.37 28.49 48.03
C ARG A 5 19.82 28.28 47.58
N GLY A 6 20.79 28.29 48.52
CA GLY A 6 22.22 28.21 48.23
C GLY A 6 22.80 26.80 48.04
N ASP A 7 22.16 25.75 48.56
CA ASP A 7 22.78 24.41 48.72
C ASP A 7 22.25 23.34 47.76
N ARG A 8 21.34 23.69 46.84
CA ARG A 8 20.72 22.74 45.91
C ARG A 8 21.36 22.77 44.52
N VAL A 9 21.45 21.60 43.88
CA VAL A 9 21.87 21.45 42.48
C VAL A 9 20.99 22.32 41.59
N HIS A 10 21.57 22.93 40.56
CA HIS A 10 20.81 23.73 39.61
C HIS A 10 19.83 22.82 38.84
N GLU A 11 18.57 23.25 38.66
CA GLU A 11 17.53 22.46 37.97
C GLU A 11 18.01 21.96 36.59
N GLY A 12 18.81 22.76 35.90
CA GLY A 12 19.44 22.38 34.63
C GLY A 12 20.33 21.12 34.69
N GLU A 13 21.09 20.92 35.76
CA GLU A 13 21.92 19.73 35.93
C GLU A 13 21.05 18.50 36.26
N ILE A 14 19.94 18.70 37.00
CA ILE A 14 18.94 17.65 37.23
C ILE A 14 18.29 17.23 35.91
N ASN A 15 17.97 18.18 35.05
CA ASN A 15 17.37 17.91 33.74
C ASN A 15 18.28 17.12 32.82
N VAL A 16 19.58 17.38 32.85
CA VAL A 16 20.59 16.54 32.17
C VAL A 16 20.48 15.09 32.63
N ARG A 17 20.51 14.85 33.94
CA ARG A 17 20.46 13.47 34.48
C ARG A 17 19.13 12.78 34.24
N ILE A 18 18.00 13.48 34.41
CA ILE A 18 16.69 12.91 34.08
C ILE A 18 16.63 12.55 32.60
N SER A 19 17.08 13.43 31.70
CA SER A 19 17.10 13.15 30.26
C SER A 19 17.99 11.97 29.88
N ASP A 20 19.14 11.81 30.55
CA ASP A 20 20.05 10.68 30.39
C ASP A 20 19.37 9.36 30.82
N ILE A 21 18.70 9.34 31.97
CA ILE A 21 17.95 8.18 32.48
C ILE A 21 16.82 7.80 31.51
N LEU A 22 15.98 8.78 31.12
CA LEU A 22 14.86 8.54 30.21
C LEU A 22 15.32 7.99 28.85
N SER A 23 16.46 8.46 28.34
CA SER A 23 17.04 7.98 27.09
C SER A 23 17.67 6.59 27.20
N LYS A 24 18.56 6.39 28.18
CA LYS A 24 19.35 5.15 28.30
C LYS A 24 18.54 3.96 28.77
N GLU A 25 17.58 4.17 29.67
CA GLU A 25 16.84 3.06 30.29
C GLU A 25 15.46 2.86 29.71
N PHE A 26 14.80 3.94 29.29
CA PHE A 26 13.43 3.86 28.80
C PHE A 26 13.32 4.00 27.28
N GLY A 27 14.43 4.32 26.60
CA GLY A 27 14.46 4.46 25.14
C GLY A 27 13.68 5.66 24.61
N LEU A 28 13.37 6.62 25.49
CA LEU A 28 12.71 7.88 25.13
C LEU A 28 13.82 8.85 24.72
N ASN A 29 13.99 9.13 23.42
CA ASN A 29 15.10 9.96 22.94
C ASN A 29 14.99 11.38 23.49
N CYS A 30 15.60 11.64 24.66
CA CYS A 30 15.47 12.86 25.43
C CYS A 30 16.80 13.61 25.51
N ASN A 31 16.76 14.94 25.34
CA ASN A 31 17.92 15.80 25.45
C ASN A 31 17.65 16.98 26.40
N PRO A 32 18.65 17.37 27.22
CA PRO A 32 18.53 18.53 28.10
C PRO A 32 18.89 19.82 27.36
N GLU A 33 18.09 20.87 27.51
CA GLU A 33 18.39 22.19 26.95
C GLU A 33 19.76 22.71 27.46
N ARG A 34 20.55 23.36 26.59
CA ARG A 34 21.80 24.02 27.00
C ARG A 34 21.41 25.44 27.42
N PRO A 35 21.90 25.93 28.57
CA PRO A 35 21.53 27.26 29.04
C PRO A 35 21.96 28.33 28.02
N SER A 36 21.01 29.07 27.47
CA SER A 36 21.26 30.34 26.79
C SER A 36 20.55 31.46 27.58
N GLY A 37 21.34 32.35 28.18
CA GLY A 37 20.82 33.44 29.02
C GLY A 37 20.29 32.98 30.40
N ARG A 38 19.29 33.70 30.93
CA ARG A 38 18.65 33.46 32.25
C ARG A 38 17.53 32.40 32.22
N ARG A 39 17.29 31.71 31.10
CA ARG A 39 16.22 30.71 30.97
C ARG A 39 16.67 29.34 31.50
N ARG A 40 15.74 28.64 32.16
CA ARG A 40 15.94 27.29 32.71
C ARG A 40 16.07 26.30 31.55
N PRO A 41 16.88 25.23 31.67
CA PRO A 41 17.04 24.30 30.57
C PRO A 41 16.07 23.12 30.68
N ASP A 42 15.20 22.93 29.69
CA ASP A 42 14.09 21.97 29.76
C ASP A 42 14.45 20.61 29.13
N ILE A 43 13.65 19.56 29.41
CA ILE A 43 13.86 18.22 28.84
C ILE A 43 12.95 18.08 27.61
N ARG A 44 13.54 17.89 26.44
CA ARG A 44 12.80 17.63 25.20
C ARG A 44 13.00 16.19 24.78
N CYS A 45 11.91 15.50 24.45
CA CYS A 45 11.95 14.12 23.99
C CYS A 45 11.25 13.98 22.64
N TYR A 46 11.77 13.10 21.79
CA TYR A 46 11.12 12.67 20.56
C TYR A 46 10.91 11.15 20.61
N TYR A 47 9.65 10.71 20.55
CA TYR A 47 9.33 9.29 20.66
C TYR A 47 8.09 8.93 19.84
N ARG A 48 8.21 7.90 18.97
CA ARG A 48 7.13 7.39 18.11
C ARG A 48 6.43 8.47 17.27
N GLY A 49 7.18 9.47 16.80
CA GLY A 49 6.63 10.59 16.03
C GLY A 49 6.12 11.78 16.85
N PHE A 50 6.13 11.70 18.19
CA PHE A 50 5.62 12.77 19.06
C PHE A 50 6.73 13.61 19.67
N ASN A 51 6.54 14.94 19.65
CA ASN A 51 7.36 15.91 20.37
C ASN A 51 6.82 16.08 21.79
N ILE A 52 7.63 15.70 22.76
CA ILE A 52 7.28 15.71 24.18
C ILE A 52 8.21 16.67 24.91
N VAL A 53 7.66 17.44 25.86
CA VAL A 53 8.44 18.27 26.78
C VAL A 53 8.15 17.90 28.21
N ILE A 54 9.20 17.85 29.04
CA ILE A 54 9.09 17.67 30.48
C ILE A 54 9.71 18.90 31.14
N GLU A 55 8.84 19.68 31.77
CA GLU A 55 9.16 20.92 32.47
C GLU A 55 9.34 20.61 33.95
N THR A 56 10.59 20.66 34.42
CA THR A 56 10.90 20.35 35.82
C THR A 56 11.14 21.61 36.63
N SER A 57 10.69 21.61 37.88
CA SER A 57 10.96 22.72 38.78
C SER A 57 10.90 22.30 40.25
N TYR A 58 11.63 23.01 41.11
CA TYR A 58 11.40 22.99 42.56
C TYR A 58 10.09 23.71 42.95
N SER A 59 9.51 24.52 42.05
CA SER A 59 8.23 25.21 42.22
C SER A 59 7.14 24.53 41.40
N LYS A 60 6.12 23.99 42.06
CA LYS A 60 4.98 23.33 41.41
C LYS A 60 4.27 24.24 40.39
N ASN A 61 4.05 25.51 40.76
CA ASN A 61 3.37 26.48 39.89
C ASN A 61 4.21 26.88 38.67
N ASP A 62 5.54 26.91 38.82
CA ASP A 62 6.43 27.28 37.71
C ASP A 62 6.41 26.18 36.64
N ALA A 63 6.60 24.92 37.05
CA ALA A 63 6.56 23.77 36.13
C ALA A 63 5.23 23.70 35.35
N GLU A 64 4.09 23.95 36.00
CA GLU A 64 2.78 23.93 35.34
C GLU A 64 2.62 25.06 34.31
N LYS A 65 3.03 26.28 34.68
CA LYS A 65 2.93 27.44 33.81
C LYS A 65 3.82 27.30 32.58
N ASP A 66 5.05 26.82 32.79
CA ASP A 66 6.00 26.61 31.71
C ASP A 66 5.50 25.50 30.77
N ALA A 67 4.97 24.39 31.30
CA ALA A 67 4.39 23.30 30.49
C ALA A 67 3.18 23.74 29.66
N LYS A 68 2.27 24.56 30.21
CA LYS A 68 1.13 25.14 29.46
C LYS A 68 1.59 25.99 28.30
N LYS A 69 2.60 26.82 28.53
CA LYS A 69 3.17 27.68 27.49
C LYS A 69 3.73 26.88 26.31
N ARG A 70 4.36 25.72 26.57
CA ARG A 70 4.93 24.87 25.53
C ARG A 70 3.90 24.29 24.56
N ILE A 71 2.73 23.89 25.05
CA ILE A 71 1.61 23.42 24.20
C ILE A 71 1.04 24.57 23.38
N GLU A 72 0.87 25.75 23.98
CA GLU A 72 0.19 26.89 23.35
C GLU A 72 1.07 27.65 22.34
N GLU A 73 2.37 27.78 22.60
CA GLU A 73 3.28 28.64 21.83
C GLU A 73 4.35 27.87 21.02
N ASP A 74 4.79 26.69 21.48
CA ASP A 74 5.99 26.01 20.93
C ASP A 74 5.69 24.73 20.12
N GLY A 75 4.42 24.32 20.04
CA GLY A 75 3.96 23.24 19.16
C GLY A 75 4.35 21.83 19.62
N PHE A 76 4.48 21.60 20.92
CA PHE A 76 4.65 20.25 21.48
C PHE A 76 3.33 19.46 21.46
N ASP A 77 3.42 18.15 21.26
CA ASP A 77 2.26 17.25 21.27
C ASP A 77 1.84 16.88 22.68
N ILE A 78 2.82 16.74 23.59
CA ILE A 78 2.62 16.37 25.00
C ILE A 78 3.53 17.23 25.88
N ALA A 79 2.98 17.82 26.95
CA ALA A 79 3.77 18.51 27.96
C ALA A 79 3.50 17.94 29.36
N ILE A 80 4.57 17.68 30.10
CA ILE A 80 4.51 17.15 31.47
C ILE A 80 5.18 18.16 32.40
N ALA A 81 4.45 18.61 33.42
CA ALA A 81 5.03 19.36 34.53
C ALA A 81 5.50 18.39 35.61
N LEU A 82 6.75 18.47 36.04
CA LEU A 82 7.36 17.57 37.02
C LEU A 82 7.90 18.36 38.21
N TRP A 83 7.33 18.13 39.39
CA TRP A 83 7.69 18.83 40.61
C TRP A 83 8.70 18.04 41.47
N LEU A 84 9.83 18.68 41.76
CA LEU A 84 10.93 18.16 42.59
C LEU A 84 10.64 18.34 44.10
N LYS A 85 9.62 17.62 44.63
CA LYS A 85 9.08 17.71 46.01
C LYS A 85 10.09 17.81 47.15
N LYS A 86 11.15 16.99 47.12
CA LYS A 86 12.17 16.90 48.19
C LYS A 86 13.48 17.55 47.73
N GLY A 87 13.41 18.83 47.36
CA GLY A 87 14.52 19.56 46.76
C GLY A 87 15.86 19.49 47.51
N ASP A 88 15.83 19.33 48.83
CA ASP A 88 17.03 19.19 49.68
C ASP A 88 17.79 17.87 49.46
N ARG A 89 17.18 16.86 48.81
CA ARG A 89 17.88 15.63 48.39
C ARG A 89 18.94 15.91 47.32
N TYR A 90 18.74 16.92 46.50
CA TYR A 90 19.64 17.27 45.40
C TYR A 90 20.61 18.37 45.88
N HIS A 91 21.52 18.02 46.77
CA HIS A 91 22.50 18.95 47.33
C HIS A 91 23.73 19.08 46.43
N LYS A 92 24.33 20.27 46.37
CA LYS A 92 25.40 20.61 45.42
C LYS A 92 26.67 19.75 45.54
N ASP A 93 26.87 19.11 46.68
CA ASP A 93 28.06 18.29 46.95
C ASP A 93 27.97 16.86 46.37
N LEU A 94 26.82 16.48 45.78
CA LEU A 94 26.66 15.19 45.12
C LEU A 94 27.51 15.10 43.85
N GLY A 95 28.29 14.02 43.73
CA GLY A 95 28.90 13.63 42.45
C GLY A 95 27.85 13.21 41.41
N ALA A 96 28.23 13.16 40.13
CA ALA A 96 27.30 12.84 39.04
C ALA A 96 26.55 11.51 39.24
N ASP A 97 27.28 10.44 39.60
CA ASP A 97 26.69 9.11 39.84
C ASP A 97 25.75 9.10 41.06
N GLN A 98 26.09 9.86 42.11
CA GLN A 98 25.28 9.96 43.32
C GLN A 98 24.01 10.77 43.08
N LEU A 99 24.07 11.80 42.23
CA LEU A 99 22.91 12.57 41.81
C LEU A 99 21.96 11.72 40.95
N GLU A 100 22.50 10.90 40.06
CA GLU A 100 21.71 9.95 39.25
C GLU A 100 20.97 8.95 40.14
N GLU A 101 21.64 8.36 41.13
CA GLU A 101 21.01 7.46 42.11
C GLU A 101 19.96 8.18 42.99
N ALA A 102 20.21 9.44 43.35
CA ALA A 102 19.24 10.26 44.07
C ALA A 102 17.99 10.54 43.24
N ILE A 103 18.12 10.72 41.92
CA ILE A 103 16.99 10.89 41.00
C ILE A 103 16.22 9.58 40.85
N ARG A 104 16.90 8.44 40.66
CA ARG A 104 16.30 7.10 40.57
C ARG A 104 15.43 6.75 41.77
N SER A 105 15.92 7.07 42.97
CA SER A 105 15.26 6.78 44.24
C SER A 105 14.28 7.88 44.70
N SER A 106 14.07 8.92 43.89
CA SER A 106 13.16 10.03 44.20
C SER A 106 11.72 9.76 43.77
N LYS A 107 10.81 10.47 44.45
CA LYS A 107 9.39 10.53 44.09
C LYS A 107 9.04 11.97 43.71
N PHE A 108 8.19 12.10 42.71
CA PHE A 108 7.79 13.34 42.04
C PHE A 108 6.28 13.51 42.12
N ASP A 109 5.81 14.74 42.00
CA ASP A 109 4.44 14.96 41.52
C ASP A 109 4.51 15.33 40.06
N VAL A 110 3.57 14.83 39.25
CA VAL A 110 3.52 15.14 37.82
C VAL A 110 2.12 15.55 37.39
N ALA A 111 2.03 16.55 36.51
CA ALA A 111 0.79 16.93 35.84
C ALA A 111 0.97 16.78 34.33
N LEU A 112 0.00 16.13 33.69
CA LEU A 112 -0.08 16.07 32.24
C LEU A 112 -0.83 17.31 31.75
N ILE A 113 -0.23 18.03 30.81
CA ILE A 113 -0.86 19.15 30.11
C ILE A 113 -1.20 18.67 28.68
N PRO A 114 -2.43 18.19 28.44
CA PRO A 114 -2.80 17.67 27.14
C PRO A 114 -3.13 18.79 26.14
N PRO A 115 -2.94 18.56 24.83
CA PRO A 115 -3.53 19.40 23.80
C PRO A 115 -5.07 19.31 23.88
N PRO A 116 -5.82 20.36 23.50
CA PRO A 116 -7.27 20.28 23.40
C PRO A 116 -7.67 19.21 22.36
N PRO A 117 -8.70 18.39 22.64
CA PRO A 117 -9.63 18.38 23.79
C PRO A 117 -9.17 17.53 24.99
N ARG A 118 -9.57 17.95 26.21
CA ARG A 118 -8.86 17.61 27.47
C ARG A 118 -9.46 16.46 28.30
N GLN A 119 -10.73 16.13 28.14
CA GLN A 119 -11.46 15.30 29.14
C GLN A 119 -11.33 13.79 28.89
N GLY A 120 -11.30 13.34 27.63
CA GLY A 120 -11.20 11.91 27.32
C GLY A 120 -9.84 11.32 27.69
N LEU A 121 -8.76 12.06 27.38
CA LEU A 121 -7.37 11.67 27.68
C LEU A 121 -7.12 11.43 29.17
N LEU A 122 -7.56 12.35 30.03
CA LEU A 122 -7.38 12.22 31.48
C LEU A 122 -8.11 10.99 32.05
N LYS A 123 -9.32 10.70 31.56
CA LYS A 123 -10.08 9.52 31.96
C LYS A 123 -9.37 8.23 31.52
N PHE A 124 -8.98 8.16 30.26
CA PHE A 124 -8.25 7.01 29.69
C PHE A 124 -6.96 6.70 30.46
N ILE A 125 -6.17 7.74 30.74
CA ILE A 125 -4.92 7.58 31.49
C ILE A 125 -5.21 7.08 32.91
N THR A 126 -6.15 7.70 33.63
CA THR A 126 -6.49 7.33 35.02
C THR A 126 -6.87 5.85 35.14
N GLU A 127 -7.61 5.32 34.17
CA GLU A 127 -8.00 3.90 34.12
C GLU A 127 -6.79 2.99 33.87
N ARG A 128 -5.88 3.39 32.97
CA ARG A 128 -4.73 2.57 32.53
C ARG A 128 -3.53 2.59 33.48
N VAL A 129 -3.20 3.74 34.06
CA VAL A 129 -2.09 3.86 35.04
C VAL A 129 -2.55 3.55 36.47
N HIS A 130 -3.82 3.19 36.66
CA HIS A 130 -4.44 2.88 37.95
C HIS A 130 -4.18 3.92 39.05
N ALA A 131 -4.08 5.20 38.67
CA ALA A 131 -3.86 6.31 39.57
C ALA A 131 -4.73 7.49 39.17
N SER A 132 -5.37 8.14 40.14
CA SER A 132 -6.18 9.33 39.89
C SER A 132 -5.43 10.60 40.30
N PRO A 133 -5.45 11.66 39.48
CA PRO A 133 -4.82 12.91 39.86
C PRO A 133 -5.58 13.58 41.01
N SER A 134 -4.84 14.20 41.92
CA SER A 134 -5.37 15.10 42.96
C SER A 134 -5.11 16.54 42.53
N ALA A 135 -6.18 17.29 42.26
CA ALA A 135 -6.12 18.66 41.72
C ALA A 135 -5.19 18.75 40.48
N ASP A 136 -5.42 17.90 39.49
CA ASP A 136 -4.68 17.77 38.22
C ASP A 136 -3.23 17.24 38.31
N TRP A 137 -2.78 16.81 39.50
CA TRP A 137 -1.43 16.24 39.71
C TRP A 137 -1.48 14.79 40.20
N PHE A 138 -0.73 13.90 39.57
CA PHE A 138 -0.39 12.59 40.11
C PHE A 138 0.68 12.75 41.19
N VAL A 139 0.49 12.10 42.34
CA VAL A 139 1.24 12.39 43.58
C VAL A 139 2.20 11.25 43.92
N ASP A 140 3.43 11.59 44.31
CA ASP A 140 4.47 10.65 44.77
C ASP A 140 4.78 9.49 43.80
N VAL A 141 4.93 9.82 42.51
CA VAL A 141 5.25 8.89 41.42
C VAL A 141 6.76 8.81 41.14
N ASP A 142 7.22 7.82 40.38
CA ASP A 142 8.63 7.71 39.94
C ASP A 142 8.78 7.89 38.42
N LEU A 143 10.01 7.77 37.90
CA LEU A 143 10.28 7.93 36.47
C LEU A 143 9.70 6.81 35.60
N ASN A 144 9.44 5.62 36.15
CA ASN A 144 8.71 4.58 35.40
C ASN A 144 7.27 5.03 35.16
N PHE A 145 6.62 5.63 36.16
CA PHE A 145 5.30 6.24 35.96
C PHE A 145 5.33 7.35 34.91
N VAL A 146 6.38 8.18 34.85
CA VAL A 146 6.52 9.21 33.80
C VAL A 146 6.58 8.58 32.41
N LYS A 147 7.34 7.48 32.25
CA LYS A 147 7.37 6.71 31.01
C LYS A 147 6.00 6.12 30.66
N ASP A 148 5.30 5.55 31.63
CA ASP A 148 3.97 4.97 31.43
C ASP A 148 2.94 6.04 31.07
N LEU A 149 3.05 7.23 31.68
CA LEU A 149 2.24 8.40 31.38
C LEU A 149 2.46 8.89 29.94
N ILE A 150 3.72 8.99 29.48
CA ILE A 150 4.05 9.34 28.09
C ILE A 150 3.48 8.29 27.14
N THR A 151 3.73 7.01 27.41
CA THR A 151 3.31 5.90 26.55
C THR A 151 1.79 5.84 26.43
N SER A 152 1.07 5.93 27.56
CA SER A 152 -0.39 5.93 27.59
C SER A 152 -1.00 7.16 26.91
N SER A 153 -0.35 8.32 27.03
CA SER A 153 -0.78 9.55 26.35
C SER A 153 -0.67 9.42 24.83
N ILE A 154 0.45 8.88 24.35
CA ILE A 154 0.65 8.59 22.92
C ILE A 154 -0.40 7.61 22.42
N GLU A 155 -0.65 6.53 23.17
CA GLU A 155 -1.62 5.51 22.78
C GLU A 155 -3.04 6.07 22.67
N TYR A 156 -3.44 6.99 23.54
CA TYR A 156 -4.71 7.70 23.41
C TYR A 156 -4.75 8.63 22.20
N LEU A 157 -3.70 9.44 21.97
CA LEU A 157 -3.66 10.36 20.83
C LEU A 157 -3.72 9.62 19.50
N ILE A 158 -3.17 8.40 19.46
CA ILE A 158 -3.21 7.50 18.31
C ILE A 158 -4.64 7.01 18.00
N THR A 159 -5.56 6.89 18.96
CA THR A 159 -6.92 6.35 18.68
C THR A 159 -7.83 7.34 17.93
N GLU A 160 -7.55 8.63 17.98
CA GLU A 160 -8.26 9.69 17.24
C GLU A 160 -9.80 9.74 17.46
N GLU A 161 -10.31 9.31 18.62
CA GLU A 161 -11.77 9.19 18.89
C GLU A 161 -12.59 10.47 18.63
N GLU A 162 -12.01 11.65 18.87
CA GLU A 162 -12.72 12.93 18.71
C GLU A 162 -12.88 13.33 17.24
N ILE A 163 -11.95 12.90 16.38
CA ILE A 163 -12.05 13.07 14.93
C ILE A 163 -13.23 12.25 14.41
N GLU A 164 -13.39 11.01 14.90
CA GLU A 164 -14.52 10.13 14.56
C GLU A 164 -15.88 10.75 14.92
N GLY A 165 -15.96 11.46 16.06
CA GLY A 165 -17.15 12.22 16.45
C GLY A 165 -17.52 13.30 15.42
N THR A 166 -16.52 14.04 14.91
CA THR A 166 -16.74 15.09 13.90
C THR A 166 -17.12 14.50 12.54
N ILE A 167 -16.45 13.43 12.11
CA ILE A 167 -16.79 12.70 10.87
C ILE A 167 -18.22 12.17 10.92
N SER A 168 -18.66 11.67 12.08
CA SER A 168 -20.04 11.21 12.29
C SER A 168 -21.06 12.34 12.13
N GLU A 169 -20.76 13.54 12.65
CA GLU A 169 -21.61 14.73 12.43
C GLU A 169 -21.68 15.12 10.95
N VAL A 170 -20.55 15.09 10.24
CA VAL A 170 -20.47 15.35 8.80
C VAL A 170 -21.38 14.38 8.02
N ASN A 171 -21.27 13.08 8.30
CA ASN A 171 -22.07 12.04 7.65
C ASN A 171 -23.57 12.27 7.84
N ASN A 172 -24.01 12.63 9.05
CA ASN A 172 -25.41 12.89 9.35
C ASN A 172 -25.95 14.10 8.58
N ARG A 173 -25.19 15.21 8.51
CA ARG A 173 -25.63 16.41 7.78
C ARG A 173 -25.66 16.20 6.27
N LEU A 174 -24.70 15.45 5.73
CA LEU A 174 -24.68 15.10 4.31
C LEU A 174 -25.76 14.11 3.92
N ALA A 175 -26.05 13.11 4.75
CA ALA A 175 -27.16 12.18 4.53
C ALA A 175 -28.50 12.93 4.41
N ASN A 176 -28.70 13.96 5.24
CA ASN A 176 -29.87 14.84 5.14
C ASN A 176 -29.89 15.63 3.82
N PHE A 177 -28.75 16.24 3.43
CA PHE A 177 -28.61 16.95 2.15
C PHE A 177 -28.93 16.05 0.94
N ILE A 178 -28.35 14.85 0.90
CA ILE A 178 -28.59 13.84 -0.13
C ILE A 178 -30.07 13.45 -0.18
N THR A 179 -30.70 13.21 0.96
CA THR A 179 -32.10 12.78 1.06
C THR A 179 -33.05 13.82 0.48
N LEU A 180 -32.82 15.11 0.75
CA LEU A 180 -33.64 16.19 0.20
C LEU A 180 -33.47 16.33 -1.32
N LEU A 181 -32.25 16.19 -1.83
CA LEU A 181 -31.98 16.26 -3.27
C LEU A 181 -32.53 15.07 -4.06
N ARG A 182 -32.70 13.88 -3.46
CA ARG A 182 -33.38 12.75 -4.11
C ARG A 182 -34.82 13.05 -4.50
N GLY A 183 -35.47 13.99 -3.82
CA GLY A 183 -36.83 14.43 -4.15
C GLY A 183 -36.91 15.35 -5.36
N GLN A 184 -35.78 15.78 -5.92
CA GLN A 184 -35.72 16.79 -6.99
C GLN A 184 -35.82 16.18 -8.39
N PRO A 185 -36.18 16.98 -9.42
CA PRO A 185 -36.24 16.52 -10.81
C PRO A 185 -34.90 15.98 -11.31
N GLU A 186 -34.95 14.99 -12.19
CA GLU A 186 -33.76 14.33 -12.76
C GLU A 186 -32.76 15.33 -13.38
N LYS A 187 -33.26 16.43 -13.95
CA LYS A 187 -32.43 17.48 -14.53
C LYS A 187 -31.38 18.03 -13.55
N VAL A 188 -31.72 18.18 -12.27
CA VAL A 188 -30.79 18.71 -11.24
C VAL A 188 -29.59 17.79 -11.07
N TRP A 189 -29.81 16.48 -11.01
CA TRP A 189 -28.70 15.51 -10.89
C TRP A 189 -27.84 15.51 -12.16
N GLN A 190 -28.46 15.58 -13.35
CA GLN A 190 -27.75 15.61 -14.63
C GLN A 190 -26.86 16.85 -14.79
N ASP A 191 -27.36 18.02 -14.37
CA ASP A 191 -26.60 19.27 -14.45
C ASP A 191 -25.40 19.27 -13.48
N ILE A 192 -25.58 18.76 -12.25
CA ILE A 192 -24.47 18.59 -11.29
C ILE A 192 -23.46 17.54 -11.78
N TYR A 193 -23.94 16.42 -12.33
CA TYR A 193 -23.09 15.40 -12.94
C TYR A 193 -22.21 15.99 -14.05
N ASN A 194 -22.77 16.84 -14.91
CA ASN A 194 -22.05 17.53 -15.97
C ASN A 194 -21.03 18.55 -15.45
N ILE A 195 -21.08 18.97 -14.19
CA ILE A 195 -20.07 19.84 -13.58
C ILE A 195 -18.92 18.98 -13.03
N LEU A 196 -19.25 17.92 -12.29
CA LEU A 196 -18.28 17.07 -11.59
C LEU A 196 -17.49 16.14 -12.53
N TYR A 197 -18.16 15.59 -13.56
CA TYR A 197 -17.64 14.50 -14.41
C TYR A 197 -17.54 14.86 -15.88
N ARG A 198 -17.45 16.15 -16.24
CA ARG A 198 -17.26 16.58 -17.63
C ARG A 198 -15.89 16.14 -18.18
N LEU A 199 -15.75 14.86 -18.49
CA LEU A 199 -14.69 14.36 -19.36
C LEU A 199 -15.06 14.84 -20.75
N TYR A 200 -14.44 15.94 -21.17
CA TYR A 200 -14.66 16.68 -22.41
C TYR A 200 -14.82 15.78 -23.65
N GLY A 201 -16.06 15.33 -23.92
CA GLY A 201 -16.42 14.49 -25.06
C GLY A 201 -16.87 13.06 -24.72
N LEU A 202 -16.85 12.63 -23.46
CA LEU A 202 -17.19 11.25 -23.06
C LEU A 202 -18.40 11.20 -22.11
N ARG A 203 -19.34 10.30 -22.38
CA ARG A 203 -20.43 9.96 -21.44
C ARG A 203 -19.97 8.82 -20.54
N LEU A 204 -20.03 8.97 -19.21
CA LEU A 204 -19.70 7.88 -18.30
C LEU A 204 -20.85 6.89 -18.15
N THR A 205 -20.51 5.61 -18.06
CA THR A 205 -21.45 4.53 -17.71
C THR A 205 -21.50 4.26 -16.21
N GLU A 206 -20.39 4.52 -15.49
CA GLU A 206 -20.22 4.13 -14.10
C GLU A 206 -20.91 5.09 -13.13
N VAL A 207 -20.76 6.41 -13.24
CA VAL A 207 -21.32 7.35 -12.25
C VAL A 207 -22.70 7.87 -12.68
N ARG A 208 -23.72 7.00 -12.69
CA ARG A 208 -25.13 7.41 -12.90
C ARG A 208 -26.01 7.31 -11.66
N ASP A 209 -25.38 7.36 -10.49
CA ASP A 209 -26.12 7.34 -9.24
C ASP A 209 -26.24 8.74 -8.65
N ALA A 210 -27.48 9.22 -8.55
CA ALA A 210 -27.80 10.53 -7.99
C ALA A 210 -27.28 10.68 -6.55
N GLU A 211 -27.21 9.61 -5.76
CA GLU A 211 -26.71 9.64 -4.38
C GLU A 211 -25.22 9.98 -4.32
N VAL A 212 -24.41 9.39 -5.21
CA VAL A 212 -22.97 9.68 -5.29
C VAL A 212 -22.76 11.13 -5.70
N ILE A 213 -23.47 11.59 -6.72
CA ILE A 213 -23.37 12.97 -7.22
C ILE A 213 -23.78 13.99 -6.17
N PHE A 214 -24.91 13.77 -5.49
CA PHE A 214 -25.35 14.67 -4.42
C PHE A 214 -24.42 14.61 -3.21
N GLY A 215 -23.87 13.44 -2.88
CA GLY A 215 -22.86 13.32 -1.82
C GLY A 215 -21.61 14.15 -2.13
N GLN A 216 -21.13 14.10 -3.37
CA GLN A 216 -19.99 14.90 -3.82
C GLN A 216 -20.29 16.40 -3.86
N ALA A 217 -21.50 16.79 -4.29
CA ALA A 217 -21.93 18.18 -4.24
C ALA A 217 -21.99 18.72 -2.80
N GLY A 218 -22.59 17.96 -1.89
CA GLY A 218 -22.66 18.33 -0.47
C GLY A 218 -21.28 18.44 0.16
N LEU A 219 -20.37 17.50 -0.17
CA LEU A 219 -19.00 17.55 0.30
C LEU A 219 -18.24 18.76 -0.25
N SER A 220 -18.41 19.08 -1.54
CA SER A 220 -17.83 20.28 -2.17
C SER A 220 -18.26 21.56 -1.44
N ILE A 221 -19.55 21.67 -1.07
CA ILE A 221 -20.11 22.79 -0.31
C ILE A 221 -19.49 22.87 1.09
N LEU A 222 -19.45 21.75 1.82
CA LEU A 222 -18.87 21.69 3.15
C LEU A 222 -17.39 22.12 3.13
N LEU A 223 -16.58 21.50 2.28
CA LEU A 223 -15.15 21.75 2.19
C LEU A 223 -14.84 23.17 1.73
N SER A 224 -15.61 23.72 0.78
CA SER A 224 -15.43 25.11 0.34
C SER A 224 -15.85 26.11 1.41
N SER A 225 -16.87 25.78 2.22
CA SER A 225 -17.27 26.62 3.37
C SER A 225 -16.19 26.64 4.44
N THR A 226 -15.65 25.46 4.79
CA THR A 226 -14.50 25.33 5.70
C THR A 226 -13.29 26.10 5.17
N PHE A 227 -12.97 25.93 3.90
CA PHE A 227 -11.84 26.58 3.24
C PHE A 227 -11.98 28.11 3.24
N TYR A 228 -13.13 28.63 2.84
CA TYR A 228 -13.40 30.07 2.87
C TYR A 228 -13.19 30.67 4.26
N GLU A 229 -13.76 30.04 5.29
CA GLU A 229 -13.60 30.49 6.68
C GLU A 229 -12.17 30.39 7.18
N HIS A 230 -11.41 29.41 6.68
CA HIS A 230 -10.00 29.25 6.97
C HIS A 230 -9.14 30.39 6.39
N VAL A 231 -9.42 30.84 5.17
CA VAL A 231 -8.59 31.84 4.46
C VAL A 231 -9.10 33.27 4.55
N ARG A 232 -10.38 33.51 4.92
CA ARG A 232 -10.97 34.86 4.89
C ARG A 232 -10.22 35.90 5.71
N ALA A 233 -9.62 35.50 6.83
CA ALA A 233 -8.90 36.41 7.71
C ALA A 233 -7.61 36.95 7.04
N LEU A 234 -6.96 36.15 6.20
CA LEU A 234 -5.78 36.58 5.43
C LEU A 234 -6.14 37.70 4.44
N HIS A 235 -7.35 37.64 3.88
CA HIS A 235 -7.79 38.49 2.79
C HIS A 235 -8.75 39.62 3.22
N GLY A 236 -9.01 39.75 4.51
CA GLY A 236 -9.94 40.76 5.04
C GLY A 236 -11.39 40.57 4.57
N LEU A 237 -11.78 39.34 4.25
CA LEU A 237 -13.13 39.01 3.77
C LEU A 237 -14.12 38.84 4.94
N ARG A 238 -15.41 39.12 4.69
CA ARG A 238 -16.50 38.99 5.69
C ARG A 238 -16.75 37.52 6.07
N SER A 239 -17.43 37.25 7.19
CA SER A 239 -17.80 35.86 7.54
C SER A 239 -18.90 35.31 6.63
N LEU A 240 -18.95 33.98 6.47
CA LEU A 240 -20.08 33.33 5.80
C LEU A 240 -21.40 33.65 6.49
N SER A 241 -21.41 33.76 7.83
CA SER A 241 -22.62 34.14 8.58
C SER A 241 -23.15 35.54 8.28
N GLU A 242 -22.33 36.44 7.75
CA GLU A 242 -22.79 37.75 7.26
C GLU A 242 -23.44 37.59 5.88
N TYR A 243 -22.78 36.93 4.93
CA TYR A 243 -23.32 36.69 3.58
C TYR A 243 -24.63 35.90 3.62
N VAL A 244 -24.69 34.83 4.41
CA VAL A 244 -25.87 33.97 4.55
C VAL A 244 -27.06 34.74 5.13
N ARG A 245 -26.82 35.66 6.06
CA ARG A 245 -27.86 36.50 6.65
C ARG A 245 -28.40 37.54 5.67
N GLU A 246 -27.54 38.08 4.82
CA GLU A 246 -27.89 39.14 3.86
C GLU A 246 -28.58 38.58 2.61
N HIS A 247 -28.17 37.41 2.13
CA HIS A 247 -28.56 36.89 0.81
C HIS A 247 -29.19 35.49 0.85
N GLY A 248 -29.27 34.86 2.02
CA GLY A 248 -29.70 33.47 2.19
C GLY A 248 -28.57 32.46 1.99
N PRO A 249 -28.76 31.17 2.34
CA PRO A 249 -27.67 30.19 2.39
C PRO A 249 -26.97 29.91 1.06
N ILE A 250 -27.73 29.71 -0.02
CA ILE A 250 -27.17 29.35 -1.34
C ILE A 250 -26.48 30.57 -1.96
N GLU A 251 -27.21 31.68 -2.12
CA GLU A 251 -26.69 32.89 -2.77
C GLU A 251 -25.64 33.59 -1.91
N GLY A 252 -25.76 33.54 -0.59
CA GLY A 252 -24.75 34.04 0.34
C GLY A 252 -23.43 33.30 0.20
N LEU A 253 -23.44 31.97 0.22
CA LEU A 253 -22.22 31.18 -0.01
C LEU A 253 -21.65 31.44 -1.41
N ARG A 254 -22.49 31.48 -2.45
CA ARG A 254 -22.05 31.75 -3.83
C ARG A 254 -21.31 33.08 -3.95
N LYS A 255 -21.86 34.16 -3.38
CA LYS A 255 -21.22 35.48 -3.38
C LYS A 255 -19.91 35.50 -2.58
N ALA A 256 -19.88 34.82 -1.43
CA ALA A 256 -18.65 34.73 -0.65
C ALA A 256 -17.53 34.05 -1.47
N LEU A 257 -17.85 32.96 -2.16
CA LEU A 257 -16.90 32.26 -3.02
C LEU A 257 -16.53 33.08 -4.28
N ASP A 258 -17.46 33.84 -4.87
CA ASP A 258 -17.16 34.76 -5.99
C ASP A 258 -16.15 35.85 -5.59
N ASP A 259 -16.26 36.37 -4.36
CA ASP A 259 -15.30 37.34 -3.82
C ASP A 259 -13.92 36.68 -3.62
N LEU A 260 -13.88 35.42 -3.17
CA LEU A 260 -12.64 34.66 -3.02
C LEU A 260 -12.00 34.25 -4.37
N LEU A 261 -12.81 34.04 -5.42
CA LEU A 261 -12.34 33.73 -6.77
C LEU A 261 -11.47 34.85 -7.38
N GLN A 262 -11.53 36.07 -6.83
CA GLN A 262 -10.68 37.18 -7.26
C GLN A 262 -9.22 37.06 -6.76
N ILE A 263 -8.90 36.08 -5.90
CA ILE A 263 -7.64 35.98 -5.13
C ILE A 263 -6.85 34.69 -5.45
N ASP A 264 -7.09 34.06 -6.60
CA ASP A 264 -6.33 32.91 -7.14
C ASP A 264 -6.60 31.52 -6.52
N TYR A 265 -7.78 31.29 -5.93
CA TYR A 265 -8.20 29.96 -5.43
C TYR A 265 -9.15 29.20 -6.36
N ARG A 266 -9.04 29.41 -7.68
CA ARG A 266 -10.02 28.90 -8.65
C ARG A 266 -10.20 27.38 -8.56
N THR A 267 -9.12 26.62 -8.52
CA THR A 267 -9.14 25.14 -8.45
C THR A 267 -9.93 24.63 -7.25
N ALA A 268 -9.86 25.32 -6.10
CA ALA A 268 -10.51 24.91 -4.86
C ALA A 268 -12.03 25.19 -4.84
N ILE A 269 -12.52 26.28 -5.46
CA ILE A 269 -13.90 26.75 -5.22
C ILE A 269 -14.78 26.90 -6.46
N GLU A 270 -14.21 26.91 -7.68
CA GLU A 270 -14.99 27.14 -8.90
C GLU A 270 -16.07 26.08 -9.12
N THR A 271 -15.75 24.81 -8.89
CA THR A 271 -16.70 23.71 -8.98
C THR A 271 -17.89 23.91 -8.03
N THR A 272 -17.65 24.37 -6.79
CA THR A 272 -18.72 24.65 -5.83
C THR A 272 -19.60 25.81 -6.29
N VAL A 273 -19.01 26.89 -6.83
CA VAL A 273 -19.77 28.01 -7.39
C VAL A 273 -20.69 27.56 -8.52
N GLU A 274 -20.20 26.68 -9.41
CA GLU A 274 -21.04 26.12 -10.48
C GLU A 274 -22.15 25.22 -9.92
N ILE A 275 -21.87 24.37 -8.92
CA ILE A 275 -22.87 23.51 -8.28
C ILE A 275 -24.01 24.35 -7.68
N LEU A 276 -23.68 25.42 -6.95
CA LEU A 276 -24.65 26.28 -6.27
C LEU A 276 -25.67 26.91 -7.22
N LYS A 277 -25.31 27.14 -8.50
CA LYS A 277 -26.22 27.70 -9.53
C LYS A 277 -27.38 26.77 -9.89
N TRP A 278 -27.21 25.46 -9.67
CA TRP A 278 -28.20 24.45 -10.05
C TRP A 278 -28.97 23.90 -8.86
N LEU A 279 -28.67 24.33 -7.64
CA LEU A 279 -29.40 23.92 -6.45
C LEU A 279 -30.75 24.64 -6.34
N PRO A 280 -31.84 23.91 -6.06
CA PRO A 280 -33.15 24.53 -5.90
C PRO A 280 -33.28 25.27 -4.54
N PRO A 281 -34.16 26.29 -4.43
CA PRO A 281 -34.27 27.09 -3.20
C PRO A 281 -34.71 26.31 -1.95
N ASP A 282 -35.43 25.20 -2.11
CA ASP A 282 -35.94 24.36 -1.01
C ASP A 282 -34.83 23.56 -0.29
N VAL A 283 -33.66 23.37 -0.90
CA VAL A 283 -32.50 22.77 -0.22
C VAL A 283 -31.68 23.77 0.60
N ALA A 284 -32.06 25.05 0.63
CA ALA A 284 -31.31 26.10 1.33
C ALA A 284 -31.06 25.79 2.82
N GLY A 285 -32.01 25.15 3.52
CA GLY A 285 -31.83 24.74 4.91
C GLY A 285 -30.72 23.69 5.10
N ALA A 286 -30.59 22.75 4.16
CA ALA A 286 -29.53 21.75 4.19
C ALA A 286 -28.17 22.37 3.82
N VAL A 287 -28.13 23.31 2.86
CA VAL A 287 -26.94 24.10 2.55
C VAL A 287 -26.49 24.90 3.77
N ASN A 288 -27.40 25.56 4.49
CA ASN A 288 -27.08 26.28 5.72
C ASN A 288 -26.45 25.35 6.78
N SER A 289 -27.02 24.16 6.94
CA SER A 289 -26.50 23.16 7.87
C SER A 289 -25.06 22.73 7.55
N LEU A 290 -24.70 22.64 6.26
CA LEU A 290 -23.33 22.36 5.82
C LEU A 290 -22.40 23.57 6.00
N VAL A 291 -22.89 24.79 5.74
CA VAL A 291 -22.13 26.04 5.96
C VAL A 291 -21.80 26.22 7.44
N GLU A 292 -22.77 26.06 8.34
CA GLU A 292 -22.57 26.14 9.79
C GLU A 292 -21.55 25.10 10.28
N LEU A 293 -21.62 23.88 9.75
CA LEU A 293 -20.65 22.85 10.07
C LEU A 293 -19.25 23.21 9.54
N GLY A 294 -19.15 23.75 8.32
CA GLY A 294 -17.88 24.22 7.75
C GLY A 294 -17.25 25.33 8.59
N MET A 295 -18.06 26.30 9.07
CA MET A 295 -17.61 27.34 10.00
C MET A 295 -17.09 26.75 11.32
N LYS A 296 -17.78 25.75 11.87
CA LYS A 296 -17.36 25.04 13.10
C LYS A 296 -16.02 24.32 12.90
N ILE A 297 -15.88 23.57 11.80
CA ILE A 297 -14.65 22.84 11.46
C ILE A 297 -13.48 23.80 11.23
N ALA A 298 -13.71 24.94 10.57
CA ALA A 298 -12.67 25.93 10.29
C ALA A 298 -12.01 26.51 11.56
N GLN A 299 -12.70 26.44 12.70
CA GLN A 299 -12.19 26.89 14.00
C GLN A 299 -11.30 25.85 14.69
N ASP A 300 -11.33 24.58 14.26
CA ASP A 300 -10.55 23.50 14.85
C ASP A 300 -9.25 23.26 14.07
N ARG A 301 -8.18 23.95 14.50
CA ARG A 301 -6.86 23.83 13.86
C ARG A 301 -6.25 22.43 13.98
N TYR A 302 -6.56 21.71 15.05
CA TYR A 302 -6.01 20.38 15.27
C TYR A 302 -6.60 19.38 14.27
N LEU A 303 -7.92 19.46 14.07
CA LEU A 303 -8.64 18.67 13.08
C LEU A 303 -8.16 18.94 11.65
N LEU A 304 -8.01 20.21 11.26
CA LEU A 304 -7.61 20.59 9.90
C LEU A 304 -6.20 20.11 9.51
N ARG A 305 -5.29 20.00 10.50
CA ARG A 305 -3.93 19.51 10.27
C ARG A 305 -3.81 18.00 10.03
N ARG A 306 -4.91 17.24 10.10
CA ARG A 306 -4.90 15.76 10.09
C ARG A 306 -5.59 15.12 8.87
N ASP A 307 -5.39 15.69 7.68
CA ASP A 307 -6.01 15.19 6.43
C ASP A 307 -7.55 15.08 6.55
N PHE A 308 -8.18 16.07 7.17
CA PHE A 308 -9.62 16.05 7.44
C PHE A 308 -10.44 15.90 6.14
N ALA A 309 -10.11 16.67 5.10
CA ALA A 309 -10.83 16.64 3.84
C ALA A 309 -10.73 15.27 3.15
N GLY A 310 -9.55 14.65 3.16
CA GLY A 310 -9.34 13.29 2.66
C GLY A 310 -10.15 12.26 3.43
N ARG A 311 -10.09 12.27 4.78
CA ARG A 311 -10.85 11.33 5.63
C ARG A 311 -12.34 11.40 5.42
N VAL A 312 -12.89 12.62 5.38
CA VAL A 312 -14.31 12.85 5.13
C VAL A 312 -14.69 12.33 3.75
N TYR A 313 -13.88 12.64 2.72
CA TYR A 313 -14.08 12.14 1.38
C TYR A 313 -14.12 10.60 1.31
N HIS A 314 -13.13 9.93 1.89
CA HIS A 314 -13.04 8.46 1.90
C HIS A 314 -14.25 7.84 2.59
N ARG A 315 -14.67 8.39 3.73
CA ARG A 315 -15.85 7.90 4.46
C ARG A 315 -17.12 8.01 3.62
N ILE A 316 -17.39 9.17 3.04
CA ILE A 316 -18.67 9.44 2.36
C ILE A 316 -18.71 8.80 0.98
N VAL A 317 -17.71 9.13 0.15
CA VAL A 317 -17.69 8.63 -1.22
C VAL A 317 -17.40 7.14 -1.20
N GLY A 318 -16.46 6.67 -0.37
CA GLY A 318 -16.18 5.25 -0.18
C GLY A 318 -17.40 4.45 0.29
N ASP A 319 -18.12 4.88 1.33
CA ASP A 319 -19.30 4.15 1.82
C ASP A 319 -20.45 4.08 0.79
N ILE A 320 -20.66 5.15 0.00
CA ILE A 320 -21.72 5.18 -1.03
C ILE A 320 -21.29 4.38 -2.27
N VAL A 321 -20.03 4.50 -2.69
CA VAL A 321 -19.41 3.77 -3.80
C VAL A 321 -19.34 2.28 -3.49
N HIS A 322 -18.96 1.89 -2.28
CA HIS A 322 -18.86 0.51 -1.81
C HIS A 322 -20.24 -0.16 -1.72
N ARG A 323 -21.24 0.53 -1.14
CA ARG A 323 -22.63 0.02 -1.10
C ARG A 323 -23.26 -0.20 -2.48
N LYS A 324 -22.73 0.46 -3.53
CA LYS A 324 -23.30 0.43 -4.88
C LYS A 324 -22.37 -0.15 -5.96
N GLY A 325 -21.19 -0.66 -5.59
CA GLY A 325 -20.27 -1.34 -6.48
C GLY A 325 -19.51 -0.45 -7.48
N PHE A 326 -19.33 0.84 -7.20
CA PHE A 326 -18.60 1.77 -8.08
C PHE A 326 -17.06 1.63 -7.93
N ALA A 327 -16.31 1.91 -9.00
CA ALA A 327 -14.94 1.41 -9.19
C ALA A 327 -13.81 2.47 -9.03
N THR A 328 -13.84 3.30 -7.98
CA THR A 328 -12.71 4.19 -7.62
C THR A 328 -12.09 3.73 -6.29
N PHE A 329 -10.88 3.17 -6.34
CA PHE A 329 -10.15 2.76 -5.14
C PHE A 329 -9.28 3.92 -4.66
N TYR A 330 -9.45 4.31 -3.41
CA TYR A 330 -8.68 5.39 -2.79
C TYR A 330 -7.75 4.83 -1.75
N THR A 331 -6.55 5.38 -1.58
CA THR A 331 -5.61 4.88 -0.57
C THR A 331 -6.16 5.12 0.85
N GLU A 332 -6.12 4.09 1.69
CA GLU A 332 -6.43 4.20 3.12
C GLU A 332 -5.50 5.23 3.76
N VAL A 333 -6.04 6.13 4.58
CA VAL A 333 -5.26 7.20 5.23
C VAL A 333 -4.05 6.64 6.01
N PRO A 334 -4.19 5.60 6.86
CA PRO A 334 -3.04 5.02 7.54
C PRO A 334 -1.97 4.48 6.59
N ALA A 335 -2.36 3.87 5.47
CA ALA A 335 -1.41 3.34 4.48
C ALA A 335 -0.63 4.46 3.78
N ALA A 336 -1.29 5.58 3.47
CA ALA A 336 -0.65 6.75 2.88
C ALA A 336 0.40 7.37 3.81
N TYR A 337 0.08 7.50 5.10
CA TYR A 337 1.02 8.04 6.10
C TYR A 337 2.18 7.09 6.40
N LEU A 338 1.95 5.77 6.42
CA LEU A 338 3.03 4.77 6.50
C LEU A 338 3.98 4.87 5.31
N LEU A 339 3.43 4.91 4.08
CA LEU A 339 4.21 5.01 2.85
C LEU A 339 4.98 6.33 2.77
N ALA A 340 4.33 7.45 3.08
CA ALA A 340 4.94 8.77 3.02
C ALA A 340 6.10 8.93 4.02
N THR A 341 5.93 8.45 5.26
CA THR A 341 6.99 8.51 6.29
C THR A 341 8.23 7.75 5.82
N LEU A 342 8.08 6.47 5.45
CA LEU A 342 9.19 5.65 4.95
C LEU A 342 9.86 6.26 3.70
N ALA A 343 9.09 6.89 2.81
CA ALA A 343 9.61 7.51 1.60
C ALA A 343 10.40 8.80 1.88
N VAL A 344 9.93 9.64 2.80
CA VAL A 344 10.61 10.88 3.21
C VAL A 344 11.91 10.56 3.94
N ASP A 345 11.89 9.60 4.87
CA ASP A 345 13.11 9.16 5.56
C ASP A 345 14.13 8.57 4.59
N THR A 346 13.69 7.77 3.61
CA THR A 346 14.55 7.27 2.53
C THR A 346 15.16 8.40 1.68
N LEU A 347 14.35 9.42 1.36
CA LEU A 347 14.78 10.55 0.55
C LEU A 347 15.89 11.32 1.25
N LEU A 348 15.73 11.56 2.55
CA LEU A 348 16.61 12.40 3.35
C LEU A 348 17.72 11.62 4.06
N GLY A 349 17.69 10.28 4.01
CA GLY A 349 18.71 9.38 4.57
C GLY A 349 18.60 9.18 6.08
N THR A 350 17.47 9.56 6.69
CA THR A 350 17.24 9.46 8.14
C THR A 350 16.86 8.06 8.60
N ASP A 351 16.49 7.18 7.67
CA ASP A 351 16.30 5.75 7.88
C ASP A 351 17.63 4.98 8.08
N GLU A 352 18.72 5.49 7.50
CA GLU A 352 20.08 4.95 7.64
C GLU A 352 20.83 5.60 8.81
N LYS A 353 20.71 6.93 8.93
CA LYS A 353 21.36 7.71 9.98
C LYS A 353 20.30 8.52 10.73
N PRO A 354 19.89 8.08 11.94
CA PRO A 354 18.80 8.71 12.67
C PRO A 354 19.13 10.17 13.01
N ILE A 355 18.09 10.99 13.22
CA ILE A 355 18.25 12.43 13.49
C ILE A 355 19.17 12.72 14.68
N THR A 356 19.28 11.78 15.62
CA THR A 356 20.11 11.87 16.82
C THR A 356 21.61 11.81 16.54
N GLU A 357 22.01 11.30 15.37
CA GLU A 357 23.41 11.10 14.97
C GLU A 357 23.89 12.12 13.94
N LEU A 358 23.02 13.04 13.50
CA LEU A 358 23.34 14.05 12.51
C LEU A 358 24.23 15.17 13.07
N SER A 359 25.23 15.59 12.28
CA SER A 359 26.01 16.80 12.52
C SER A 359 25.20 18.06 12.20
N LYS A 360 25.67 19.23 12.65
CA LYS A 360 24.98 20.51 12.40
C LYS A 360 24.88 20.83 10.91
N GLU A 361 25.92 20.51 10.16
CA GLU A 361 25.98 20.71 8.72
C GLU A 361 24.98 19.82 7.98
N GLU A 362 24.88 18.54 8.35
CA GLU A 362 23.89 17.60 7.80
C GLU A 362 22.46 18.04 8.13
N VAL A 363 22.23 18.48 9.37
CA VAL A 363 20.94 19.00 9.82
C VAL A 363 20.48 20.19 8.98
N GLN A 364 21.35 21.19 8.77
CA GLN A 364 21.01 22.33 7.93
C GLN A 364 20.74 21.91 6.48
N GLY A 365 21.57 21.01 5.94
CA GLY A 365 21.38 20.47 4.59
C GLY A 365 20.04 19.75 4.40
N ILE A 366 19.58 18.99 5.41
CA ILE A 366 18.27 18.32 5.36
C ILE A 366 17.13 19.35 5.38
N ILE A 367 17.19 20.36 6.24
CA ILE A 367 16.15 21.43 6.27
C ILE A 367 16.09 22.18 4.94
N ASP A 368 17.24 22.51 4.34
CA ASP A 368 17.30 23.19 3.05
C ASP A 368 16.73 22.30 1.93
N ARG A 369 17.01 20.99 1.98
CA ARG A 369 16.47 20.00 1.03
C ARG A 369 14.96 19.82 1.21
N ILE A 370 14.45 19.79 2.44
CA ILE A 370 13.00 19.79 2.72
C ILE A 370 12.37 21.05 2.12
N SER A 371 12.91 22.24 2.41
CA SER A 371 12.37 23.52 1.92
C SER A 371 12.35 23.67 0.40
N SER A 372 13.15 22.87 -0.33
CA SER A 372 13.27 22.91 -1.79
C SER A 372 12.75 21.65 -2.49
N ALA A 373 12.20 20.69 -1.73
CA ALA A 373 11.75 19.40 -2.23
C ALA A 373 10.64 19.55 -3.26
N LYS A 374 10.73 18.78 -4.36
CA LYS A 374 9.70 18.63 -5.37
C LYS A 374 9.02 17.28 -5.20
N VAL A 375 7.77 17.29 -4.74
CA VAL A 375 6.93 16.10 -4.54
C VAL A 375 5.84 16.05 -5.60
N GLY A 376 5.66 14.91 -6.26
CA GLY A 376 4.68 14.76 -7.33
C GLY A 376 3.78 13.53 -7.17
N ASP A 377 2.50 13.71 -7.48
CA ASP A 377 1.55 12.62 -7.72
C ASP A 377 0.81 12.86 -9.04
N PHE A 378 0.96 11.91 -9.97
CA PHE A 378 0.38 12.00 -11.32
C PHE A 378 -1.02 11.38 -11.43
N ALA A 379 -1.57 10.86 -10.32
CA ALA A 379 -2.93 10.36 -10.22
C ALA A 379 -3.45 10.64 -8.80
N CYS A 380 -3.50 11.92 -8.43
CA CYS A 380 -3.53 12.31 -7.02
C CYS A 380 -4.86 12.05 -6.30
N GLY A 381 -5.97 11.83 -7.01
CA GLY A 381 -7.26 11.55 -6.41
C GLY A 381 -7.69 12.64 -5.41
N SER A 382 -8.00 12.25 -4.17
CA SER A 382 -8.34 13.17 -3.07
C SER A 382 -7.14 13.95 -2.51
N GLY A 383 -5.92 13.64 -2.96
CA GLY A 383 -4.69 14.26 -2.49
C GLY A 383 -4.09 13.63 -1.24
N THR A 384 -4.64 12.53 -0.72
CA THR A 384 -4.19 11.92 0.54
C THR A 384 -2.69 11.59 0.56
N LEU A 385 -2.11 11.08 -0.55
CA LEU A 385 -0.67 10.77 -0.61
C LEU A 385 0.22 12.01 -0.64
N VAL A 386 -0.16 13.06 -1.38
CA VAL A 386 0.61 14.31 -1.41
C VAL A 386 0.51 15.07 -0.08
N THR A 387 -0.66 15.03 0.57
CA THR A 387 -0.88 15.57 1.92
C THR A 387 -0.06 14.80 2.96
N ALA A 388 -0.01 13.46 2.87
CA ALA A 388 0.81 12.63 3.75
C ALA A 388 2.32 12.89 3.56
N ALA A 389 2.78 13.04 2.31
CA ALA A 389 4.18 13.39 2.03
C ALA A 389 4.55 14.80 2.53
N TYR A 390 3.66 15.78 2.36
CA TYR A 390 3.83 17.10 2.97
C TYR A 390 3.93 17.01 4.50
N SER A 391 3.03 16.25 5.14
CA SER A 391 3.03 16.05 6.59
C SER A 391 4.35 15.44 7.05
N ALA A 392 4.79 14.35 6.43
CA ALA A 392 6.04 13.67 6.78
C ALA A 392 7.27 14.59 6.64
N LEU A 393 7.33 15.45 5.62
CA LEU A 393 8.39 16.45 5.47
C LEU A 393 8.38 17.49 6.61
N ILE A 394 7.20 17.99 6.98
CA ILE A 394 7.05 18.97 8.07
C ILE A 394 7.29 18.34 9.43
N ASP A 395 6.84 17.10 9.65
CA ASP A 395 7.03 16.36 10.89
C ASP A 395 8.52 16.09 11.12
N LEU A 396 9.25 15.66 10.08
CA LEU A 396 10.70 15.50 10.16
C LEU A 396 11.43 16.83 10.39
N ALA A 397 11.05 17.90 9.68
CA ALA A 397 11.61 19.24 9.90
C ALA A 397 11.34 19.72 11.34
N SER A 398 10.14 19.45 11.87
CA SER A 398 9.76 19.75 13.25
C SER A 398 10.61 18.96 14.24
N ALA A 399 10.74 17.65 14.05
CA ALA A 399 11.56 16.78 14.89
C ALA A 399 13.02 17.24 14.92
N ILE A 400 13.60 17.56 13.75
CA ILE A 400 14.97 18.09 13.63
C ILE A 400 15.08 19.45 14.33
N ARG A 401 14.16 20.39 14.08
CA ARG A 401 14.14 21.71 14.71
C ARG A 401 14.11 21.57 16.24
N GLN A 402 13.25 20.71 16.76
CA GLN A 402 13.07 20.51 18.20
C GLN A 402 14.29 19.85 18.84
N TYR A 403 14.83 18.81 18.20
CA TYR A 403 15.97 18.05 18.71
C TYR A 403 17.28 18.85 18.66
N HIS A 404 17.56 19.52 17.52
CA HIS A 404 18.82 20.25 17.28
C HIS A 404 18.75 21.75 17.63
N ARG A 405 17.57 22.26 18.01
CA ARG A 405 17.33 23.66 18.41
C ARG A 405 17.66 24.67 17.33
N LEU A 406 17.10 24.41 16.15
CA LEU A 406 17.26 25.33 15.03
C LEU A 406 16.25 26.48 15.13
N ASP A 407 16.68 27.66 14.69
CA ASP A 407 15.81 28.81 14.48
C ASP A 407 15.26 28.76 13.05
N VAL A 408 14.32 27.83 12.82
CA VAL A 408 13.68 27.62 11.52
C VAL A 408 12.18 27.88 11.65
N ASN A 409 11.66 28.77 10.81
CA ASN A 409 10.23 29.04 10.73
C ASN A 409 9.53 27.95 9.90
N LEU A 410 8.93 26.97 10.58
CA LEU A 410 8.22 25.86 9.92
C LEU A 410 7.03 26.33 9.08
N ASP A 411 6.41 27.46 9.39
CA ASP A 411 5.33 27.99 8.56
C ASP A 411 5.86 28.45 7.20
N ASP A 412 7.05 29.05 7.15
CA ASP A 412 7.66 29.49 5.89
C ASP A 412 8.11 28.29 5.05
N VAL A 413 8.64 27.25 5.71
CA VAL A 413 8.95 25.96 5.07
C VAL A 413 7.68 25.32 4.51
N GLY A 414 6.60 25.22 5.31
CA GLY A 414 5.33 24.64 4.91
C GLY A 414 4.65 25.41 3.77
N LYS A 415 4.67 26.74 3.84
CA LYS A 415 4.18 27.60 2.75
C LYS A 415 4.92 27.29 1.45
N LYS A 416 6.24 27.30 1.47
CA LYS A 416 7.06 27.06 0.29
C LYS A 416 6.89 25.64 -0.27
N LEU A 417 6.74 24.64 0.60
CA LEU A 417 6.43 23.27 0.20
C LEU A 417 5.11 23.19 -0.56
N ILE A 418 4.03 23.81 -0.08
CA ILE A 418 2.73 23.77 -0.77
C ILE A 418 2.75 24.59 -2.06
N GLU A 419 3.26 25.83 -1.98
CA GLU A 419 3.19 26.80 -3.08
C GLU A 419 4.16 26.48 -4.22
N ASP A 420 5.30 25.87 -3.94
CA ASP A 420 6.34 25.59 -4.93
C ASP A 420 6.80 24.13 -4.94
N GLY A 421 6.55 23.34 -3.91
CA GLY A 421 7.14 22.00 -3.74
C GLY A 421 6.23 20.84 -4.17
N VAL A 422 4.94 20.90 -3.84
CA VAL A 422 3.99 19.81 -4.01
C VAL A 422 3.16 19.99 -5.28
N TYR A 423 3.07 18.93 -6.09
CA TYR A 423 2.34 18.91 -7.35
C TYR A 423 1.37 17.72 -7.39
N GLY A 424 0.08 18.01 -7.59
CA GLY A 424 -0.97 17.00 -7.75
C GLY A 424 -1.59 17.07 -9.14
N ILE A 425 -1.71 15.95 -9.84
CA ILE A 425 -2.34 15.89 -11.16
C ILE A 425 -3.38 14.78 -11.17
N ASP A 426 -4.58 15.09 -11.64
CA ASP A 426 -5.65 14.10 -11.80
C ASP A 426 -6.46 14.33 -13.08
N ALA A 427 -7.10 13.30 -13.60
CA ALA A 427 -7.99 13.44 -14.75
C ALA A 427 -9.39 13.99 -14.37
N LEU A 428 -9.77 13.87 -13.10
CA LEU A 428 -11.07 14.30 -12.59
C LEU A 428 -10.97 15.66 -11.91
N ARG A 429 -11.76 16.63 -12.40
CA ARG A 429 -11.78 18.00 -11.86
C ARG A 429 -12.14 18.06 -10.38
N TYR A 430 -13.10 17.25 -9.96
CA TYR A 430 -13.51 17.16 -8.56
C TYR A 430 -12.40 16.61 -7.64
N ALA A 431 -11.59 15.67 -8.13
CA ALA A 431 -10.44 15.13 -7.40
C ALA A 431 -9.36 16.21 -7.20
N SER A 432 -9.05 16.96 -8.27
CA SER A 432 -8.16 18.14 -8.21
C SER A 432 -8.65 19.19 -7.21
N GLN A 433 -9.96 19.47 -7.18
CA GLN A 433 -10.56 20.41 -6.24
C GLN A 433 -10.33 20.00 -4.77
N ILE A 434 -10.63 18.74 -4.43
CA ILE A 434 -10.45 18.22 -3.07
C ILE A 434 -8.99 18.26 -2.68
N THR A 435 -8.09 17.86 -3.58
CA THR A 435 -6.64 17.91 -3.34
C THR A 435 -6.19 19.34 -3.02
N ALA A 436 -6.63 20.34 -3.78
CA ALA A 436 -6.30 21.74 -3.55
C ALA A 436 -6.79 22.24 -2.18
N ILE A 437 -8.07 21.98 -1.84
CA ILE A 437 -8.61 22.34 -0.53
C ILE A 437 -7.81 21.65 0.60
N ASN A 438 -7.50 20.37 0.43
CA ASN A 438 -6.82 19.59 1.45
C ASN A 438 -5.41 20.12 1.74
N LEU A 439 -4.63 20.43 0.69
CA LEU A 439 -3.31 21.05 0.81
C LEU A 439 -3.39 22.41 1.51
N ALA A 440 -4.41 23.22 1.19
CA ALA A 440 -4.55 24.53 1.80
C ALA A 440 -4.96 24.45 3.29
N LEU A 441 -5.83 23.50 3.66
CA LEU A 441 -6.28 23.29 5.04
C LEU A 441 -5.18 22.72 5.95
N ILE A 442 -4.32 21.83 5.43
CA ILE A 442 -3.20 21.27 6.20
C ILE A 442 -2.02 22.24 6.33
N GLY A 443 -1.93 23.21 5.41
CA GLY A 443 -0.90 24.23 5.38
C GLY A 443 -0.91 25.16 6.59
N PRO A 444 0.13 26.02 6.73
CA PRO A 444 0.14 27.08 7.72
C PRO A 444 -1.08 28.00 7.56
N SER A 445 -1.82 28.18 8.67
CA SER A 445 -3.12 28.82 8.65
C SER A 445 -3.07 30.24 8.12
N GLY A 446 -3.88 30.52 7.08
CA GLY A 446 -3.97 31.84 6.47
C GLY A 446 -2.65 32.33 5.86
N LYS A 447 -1.82 31.44 5.29
CA LYS A 447 -0.59 31.83 4.58
C LYS A 447 -0.47 31.34 3.13
N ILE A 448 -1.21 30.29 2.77
CA ILE A 448 -1.20 29.67 1.44
C ILE A 448 -1.97 30.54 0.45
N THR A 449 -1.33 30.89 -0.66
CA THR A 449 -1.88 31.75 -1.72
C THR A 449 -2.05 31.05 -3.06
N LYS A 450 -1.41 29.90 -3.27
CA LYS A 450 -1.52 29.08 -4.48
C LYS A 450 -1.20 27.61 -4.20
N GLU A 451 -1.72 26.71 -5.03
CA GLU A 451 -1.41 25.28 -5.02
C GLU A 451 -1.08 24.80 -6.44
N ASN A 452 -0.10 23.90 -6.60
CA ASN A 452 0.22 23.32 -7.91
C ASN A 452 -0.61 22.06 -8.19
N VAL A 453 -1.93 22.21 -8.20
CA VAL A 453 -2.87 21.12 -8.46
C VAL A 453 -3.57 21.32 -9.79
N PHE A 454 -3.50 20.32 -10.67
CA PHE A 454 -3.94 20.45 -12.05
C PHE A 454 -4.86 19.31 -12.48
N THR A 455 -5.84 19.65 -13.33
CA THR A 455 -6.67 18.65 -14.00
C THR A 455 -6.12 18.38 -15.40
N ILE A 456 -5.67 17.15 -15.67
CA ILE A 456 -5.15 16.75 -16.98
C ILE A 456 -6.25 16.12 -17.85
N TYR A 457 -6.21 16.43 -19.13
CA TYR A 457 -7.23 15.98 -20.07
C TYR A 457 -7.17 14.47 -20.37
N LEU A 458 -8.28 13.76 -20.13
CA LEU A 458 -8.52 12.36 -20.50
C LEU A 458 -9.79 12.30 -21.37
N GLY A 459 -9.66 12.00 -22.66
CA GLY A 459 -10.79 12.08 -23.59
C GLY A 459 -10.42 12.09 -25.07
N ILE A 460 -11.40 12.44 -25.92
CA ILE A 460 -11.20 12.67 -27.36
C ILE A 460 -11.29 14.17 -27.65
N LEU A 461 -10.17 14.77 -28.04
CA LEU A 461 -10.09 16.19 -28.33
C LEU A 461 -10.41 16.46 -29.80
N SER A 462 -11.57 17.07 -30.03
CA SER A 462 -12.13 17.31 -31.38
C SER A 462 -12.04 18.77 -31.82
N ASP A 463 -11.61 19.68 -30.96
CA ASP A 463 -11.62 21.13 -31.20
C ASP A 463 -10.74 21.48 -32.43
N PRO A 464 -11.32 22.12 -33.46
CA PRO A 464 -10.60 22.55 -34.65
C PRO A 464 -9.35 23.39 -34.40
N SER A 465 -9.32 24.18 -33.32
CA SER A 465 -8.26 25.14 -33.01
C SER A 465 -7.10 24.55 -32.19
N VAL A 466 -7.18 23.29 -31.77
CA VAL A 466 -6.06 22.63 -31.07
C VAL A 466 -5.09 22.00 -32.09
N PRO A 467 -3.76 22.18 -31.94
CA PRO A 467 -2.77 21.63 -32.86
C PRO A 467 -2.72 20.09 -32.91
N HIS A 468 -3.13 19.40 -31.84
CA HIS A 468 -3.18 17.95 -31.77
C HIS A 468 -4.58 17.45 -31.40
N LYS A 469 -5.27 16.88 -32.38
CA LYS A 469 -6.59 16.25 -32.24
C LYS A 469 -6.45 14.76 -31.98
N GLY A 470 -7.44 14.16 -31.31
CA GLY A 470 -7.53 12.71 -31.11
C GLY A 470 -7.56 12.28 -29.64
N PRO A 471 -7.23 11.00 -29.34
CA PRO A 471 -7.31 10.44 -27.99
C PRO A 471 -6.16 10.90 -27.08
N TRP A 472 -6.51 11.21 -25.84
CA TRP A 472 -5.59 11.62 -24.77
C TRP A 472 -5.77 10.75 -23.54
N LEU A 473 -4.67 10.30 -22.95
CA LEU A 473 -4.64 9.34 -21.84
C LEU A 473 -4.37 9.96 -20.46
N GLY A 474 -4.72 11.24 -20.25
CA GLY A 474 -4.41 11.94 -19.00
C GLY A 474 -2.91 12.04 -18.77
N SER A 475 -2.45 11.76 -17.54
CA SER A 475 -1.05 11.87 -17.13
C SER A 475 -0.07 11.02 -17.95
N LEU A 476 -0.53 9.94 -18.59
CA LEU A 476 0.34 9.15 -19.47
C LEU A 476 0.80 9.93 -20.72
N GLU A 477 0.14 11.03 -21.09
CA GLU A 477 0.61 11.90 -22.17
C GLU A 477 1.89 12.67 -21.82
N LEU A 478 2.23 12.79 -20.54
CA LEU A 478 3.51 13.37 -20.10
C LEU A 478 4.72 12.57 -20.61
N LEU A 479 4.54 11.29 -20.98
CA LEU A 479 5.58 10.48 -21.64
C LEU A 479 5.97 10.99 -23.04
N ASN A 480 5.14 11.82 -23.68
CA ASN A 480 5.32 12.28 -25.06
C ASN A 480 5.86 13.72 -25.20
N ASN A 481 6.25 14.36 -24.08
CA ASN A 481 6.86 15.71 -23.90
C ASN A 481 5.98 16.66 -23.06
N SER A 482 6.37 16.89 -21.80
CA SER A 482 5.66 17.73 -20.82
C SER A 482 5.40 19.16 -21.30
N LYS A 483 6.33 19.75 -22.07
CA LYS A 483 6.20 21.13 -22.59
C LYS A 483 5.10 21.27 -23.64
N HIS A 484 4.84 20.22 -24.42
CA HIS A 484 3.72 20.21 -25.37
C HIS A 484 2.37 20.02 -24.68
N VAL A 485 2.33 19.23 -23.61
CA VAL A 485 1.11 19.02 -22.80
C VAL A 485 0.68 20.33 -22.13
N GLY A 486 1.62 21.10 -21.57
CA GLY A 486 1.31 22.36 -20.89
C GLY A 486 0.71 23.44 -21.79
N GLY A 487 1.19 23.57 -23.04
CA GLY A 487 0.63 24.53 -23.99
C GLY A 487 -0.80 24.20 -24.44
N ILE A 488 -1.17 22.92 -24.46
CA ILE A 488 -2.51 22.47 -24.85
C ILE A 488 -3.50 22.57 -23.69
N LEU A 489 -3.07 22.22 -22.47
CA LEU A 489 -3.93 22.37 -21.28
C LEU A 489 -4.27 23.83 -21.00
N ALA A 490 -3.29 24.73 -21.07
CA ALA A 490 -3.52 26.17 -20.93
C ALA A 490 -4.55 26.70 -21.97
N TYR A 491 -4.55 26.14 -23.19
CA TYR A 491 -5.54 26.46 -24.21
C TYR A 491 -6.94 25.91 -23.87
N ILE A 492 -7.04 24.65 -23.40
CA ILE A 492 -8.33 24.02 -23.03
C ILE A 492 -8.97 24.76 -21.84
N GLU A 493 -8.16 25.17 -20.86
CA GLU A 493 -8.63 25.93 -19.70
C GLU A 493 -9.01 27.37 -20.06
N GLY A 494 -8.27 28.03 -20.97
CA GLY A 494 -8.54 29.40 -21.41
C GLY A 494 -9.65 29.53 -22.48
N GLY A 495 -9.92 28.49 -23.27
CA GLY A 495 -10.79 28.52 -24.46
C GLY A 495 -12.30 28.34 -24.22
N LEU A 496 -12.74 28.13 -22.96
CA LEU A 496 -14.15 27.90 -22.61
C LEU A 496 -14.91 29.14 -22.13
N ARG A 497 -14.29 30.33 -22.15
CA ARG A 497 -15.00 31.62 -22.03
C ARG A 497 -14.82 32.41 -23.33
N GLY A 498 -15.95 32.80 -23.91
CA GLY A 498 -16.03 33.28 -25.30
C GLY A 498 -15.31 34.59 -25.62
N ALA A 499 -15.07 34.73 -26.92
CA ALA A 499 -14.84 35.95 -27.70
C ALA A 499 -13.58 36.79 -27.38
N VAL A 500 -12.64 36.72 -28.33
CA VAL A 500 -11.89 37.84 -28.95
C VAL A 500 -11.90 39.15 -28.15
N GLU A 501 -10.80 39.42 -27.44
CA GLU A 501 -10.09 40.71 -27.35
C GLU A 501 -9.32 40.82 -26.02
N LYS A 502 -7.99 40.62 -26.09
CA LYS A 502 -6.93 41.49 -25.56
C LYS A 502 -5.68 40.66 -25.29
N VAL A 503 -4.79 40.68 -26.28
CA VAL A 503 -3.36 40.58 -26.03
C VAL A 503 -2.97 41.90 -25.36
N SER A 504 -2.87 41.89 -24.03
CA SER A 504 -2.13 42.91 -23.29
C SER A 504 -0.98 42.27 -22.54
N VAL A 505 0.20 42.84 -22.75
CA VAL A 505 1.50 42.48 -22.19
C VAL A 505 1.49 42.70 -20.68
N SER A 506 0.97 41.72 -19.93
CA SER A 506 1.18 41.53 -18.50
C SER A 506 0.66 40.13 -18.13
N GLY A 507 1.59 39.19 -17.89
CA GLY A 507 1.38 37.89 -17.24
C GLY A 507 0.10 37.14 -17.62
N VAL A 508 0.12 36.36 -18.69
CA VAL A 508 -0.97 35.42 -19.01
C VAL A 508 -1.01 34.32 -17.94
N GLU A 509 -2.22 34.12 -17.43
CA GLU A 509 -2.66 33.19 -16.37
C GLU A 509 -2.23 31.73 -16.59
N GLY A 510 -1.96 31.01 -15.49
CA GLY A 510 -2.12 29.55 -15.36
C GLY A 510 -1.50 28.66 -16.44
N THR A 511 -0.20 28.75 -16.72
CA THR A 511 0.46 27.74 -17.57
C THR A 511 0.70 26.44 -16.79
N PHE A 512 0.03 25.35 -17.15
CA PHE A 512 0.35 24.00 -16.67
C PHE A 512 1.84 23.74 -16.86
N THR A 513 2.58 23.71 -15.75
CA THR A 513 4.02 23.48 -15.74
C THR A 513 4.33 22.53 -14.59
N VAL A 514 4.83 21.35 -14.96
CA VAL A 514 5.38 20.39 -14.02
C VAL A 514 6.91 20.53 -13.99
N PRO A 515 7.56 20.35 -12.83
CA PRO A 515 9.01 20.25 -12.77
C PRO A 515 9.55 19.23 -13.76
N ASP A 516 10.70 19.53 -14.37
CA ASP A 516 11.41 18.57 -15.23
C ASP A 516 11.78 17.31 -14.43
N LYS A 517 12.07 17.49 -13.13
CA LYS A 517 12.43 16.41 -12.20
C LYS A 517 11.89 16.60 -10.78
N PHE A 518 11.48 15.51 -10.16
CA PHE A 518 10.97 15.43 -8.79
C PHE A 518 11.96 14.75 -7.85
N ASP A 519 12.01 15.19 -6.60
CA ASP A 519 12.74 14.54 -5.50
C ASP A 519 12.00 13.29 -5.02
N LEU A 520 10.68 13.40 -4.86
CA LEU A 520 9.80 12.31 -4.45
C LEU A 520 8.62 12.23 -5.41
N ILE A 521 8.33 11.04 -5.90
CA ILE A 521 7.07 10.75 -6.58
C ILE A 521 6.34 9.70 -5.76
N ILE A 522 5.16 10.04 -5.26
CA ILE A 522 4.32 9.17 -4.43
C ILE A 522 2.95 9.04 -5.09
N MET A 523 2.46 7.83 -5.33
CA MET A 523 1.15 7.66 -6.00
C MET A 523 0.47 6.31 -5.76
N ASN A 524 -0.85 6.32 -5.92
CA ASN A 524 -1.68 5.13 -6.10
C ASN A 524 -2.32 5.18 -7.50
N PRO A 525 -1.67 4.60 -8.52
CA PRO A 525 -2.11 4.73 -9.90
C PRO A 525 -3.38 3.90 -10.17
N PRO A 526 -4.17 4.22 -11.21
CA PRO A 526 -5.37 3.47 -11.54
C PRO A 526 -5.12 1.98 -11.85
N PHE A 527 -5.96 1.11 -11.28
CA PHE A 527 -5.92 -0.35 -11.49
C PHE A 527 -7.06 -0.85 -12.39
N THR A 528 -6.81 -0.86 -13.69
CA THR A 528 -7.71 -1.50 -14.68
C THR A 528 -6.97 -2.67 -15.35
N ARG A 529 -7.40 -3.90 -15.05
CA ARG A 529 -6.95 -5.10 -15.80
C ARG A 529 -7.59 -5.06 -17.19
N ALA A 530 -6.86 -5.53 -18.21
CA ALA A 530 -7.34 -5.58 -19.59
C ALA A 530 -8.60 -6.45 -19.81
N THR A 531 -8.98 -7.27 -18.81
CA THR A 531 -10.11 -8.19 -18.87
C THR A 531 -11.43 -7.62 -18.33
N GLY A 532 -11.48 -6.35 -17.92
CA GLY A 532 -12.65 -5.80 -17.22
C GLY A 532 -12.88 -6.45 -15.84
N ARG A 533 -13.89 -5.96 -15.11
CA ARG A 533 -14.29 -6.46 -13.77
C ARG A 533 -15.65 -7.18 -13.90
N PRO A 534 -15.69 -8.53 -14.02
CA PRO A 534 -16.91 -9.29 -14.30
C PRO A 534 -17.96 -9.25 -13.18
N GLU A 535 -17.50 -9.20 -11.93
CA GLU A 535 -18.34 -9.58 -10.78
C GLU A 535 -19.27 -8.45 -10.31
N THR A 536 -18.94 -7.20 -10.63
CA THR A 536 -19.64 -6.02 -10.09
C THR A 536 -20.71 -5.46 -11.03
N PHE A 537 -20.73 -5.85 -12.31
CA PHE A 537 -21.47 -5.11 -13.34
C PHE A 537 -22.25 -5.99 -14.35
N GLY A 538 -22.42 -7.29 -14.06
CA GLY A 538 -23.23 -8.22 -14.88
C GLY A 538 -22.60 -8.60 -16.23
N GLU A 539 -23.27 -9.49 -16.98
CA GLU A 539 -22.75 -10.10 -18.23
C GLU A 539 -22.40 -9.07 -19.34
N GLU A 540 -22.95 -7.85 -19.33
CA GLU A 540 -22.60 -6.81 -20.30
C GLU A 540 -21.26 -6.11 -20.00
N SER A 541 -20.81 -6.12 -18.74
CA SER A 541 -19.57 -5.48 -18.32
C SER A 541 -18.31 -6.29 -18.64
N GLU A 542 -18.44 -7.61 -18.72
CA GLU A 542 -17.39 -8.52 -19.22
C GLU A 542 -16.93 -8.12 -20.63
N LYS A 543 -17.78 -7.43 -21.40
CA LYS A 543 -17.50 -6.98 -22.78
C LYS A 543 -16.74 -5.65 -22.85
N ARG A 544 -16.70 -4.82 -21.80
CA ARG A 544 -16.24 -3.42 -21.92
C ARG A 544 -14.77 -3.16 -21.59
N GLY A 545 -14.11 -4.02 -20.80
CA GLY A 545 -12.64 -3.98 -20.62
C GLY A 545 -12.07 -2.66 -20.05
N LEU A 546 -10.83 -2.31 -20.45
CA LEU A 546 -10.17 -1.03 -20.16
C LEU A 546 -10.97 0.15 -20.74
N PHE A 547 -10.99 1.29 -20.02
CA PHE A 547 -11.87 2.43 -20.34
C PHE A 547 -13.36 2.05 -20.42
N GLY A 548 -13.79 1.01 -19.71
CA GLY A 548 -15.17 0.53 -19.72
C GLY A 548 -16.19 1.56 -19.23
N PHE A 549 -15.72 2.57 -18.48
CA PHE A 549 -16.49 3.75 -18.08
C PHE A 549 -16.88 4.65 -19.26
N VAL A 550 -16.20 4.55 -20.40
CA VAL A 550 -16.51 5.31 -21.62
C VAL A 550 -17.65 4.62 -22.38
N ALA A 551 -18.81 5.28 -22.44
CA ALA A 551 -19.99 4.74 -23.10
C ALA A 551 -19.88 4.65 -24.63
N ASP A 552 -19.11 5.57 -25.23
CA ASP A 552 -18.93 5.64 -26.69
C ASP A 552 -17.86 4.64 -27.15
N GLU A 553 -18.27 3.66 -27.96
CA GLU A 553 -17.41 2.54 -28.37
C GLU A 553 -16.25 2.99 -29.27
N GLU A 554 -16.49 3.96 -30.16
CA GLU A 554 -15.47 4.47 -31.08
C GLU A 554 -14.39 5.26 -30.31
N ALA A 555 -14.81 6.16 -29.43
CA ALA A 555 -13.93 6.87 -28.51
C ALA A 555 -13.14 5.91 -27.63
N ARG A 556 -13.79 4.87 -27.09
CA ARG A 556 -13.11 3.83 -26.29
C ARG A 556 -12.05 3.12 -27.11
N GLN A 557 -12.35 2.69 -28.34
CA GLN A 557 -11.39 2.00 -29.21
C GLN A 557 -10.21 2.91 -29.57
N ASN A 558 -10.45 4.20 -29.80
CA ASN A 558 -9.38 5.18 -30.06
C ASN A 558 -8.44 5.34 -28.85
N LEU A 559 -8.98 5.42 -27.63
CA LEU A 559 -8.19 5.44 -26.40
C LEU A 559 -7.40 4.14 -26.21
N LEU A 560 -8.00 2.97 -26.47
CA LEU A 560 -7.32 1.68 -26.40
C LEU A 560 -6.15 1.58 -27.39
N ASN A 561 -6.35 2.00 -28.64
CA ASN A 561 -5.30 2.02 -29.65
C ASN A 561 -4.12 2.91 -29.21
N ARG A 562 -4.43 4.12 -28.70
CA ARG A 562 -3.43 5.04 -28.16
C ARG A 562 -2.67 4.45 -26.97
N LEU A 563 -3.38 3.74 -26.08
CA LEU A 563 -2.77 3.07 -24.94
C LEU A 563 -1.83 1.94 -25.37
N GLU A 564 -2.20 1.16 -26.39
CA GLU A 564 -1.32 0.12 -26.95
C GLU A 564 -0.04 0.71 -27.56
N ASP A 565 -0.11 1.87 -28.21
CA ASP A 565 1.08 2.57 -28.72
C ASP A 565 2.03 2.98 -27.57
N VAL A 566 1.48 3.53 -26.48
CA VAL A 566 2.25 3.88 -25.29
C VAL A 566 2.86 2.62 -24.67
N ARG A 567 2.07 1.55 -24.50
CA ARG A 567 2.54 0.25 -24.00
C ARG A 567 3.67 -0.31 -24.84
N ALA A 568 3.59 -0.25 -26.16
CA ALA A 568 4.62 -0.75 -27.05
C ALA A 568 5.95 -0.02 -26.86
N ARG A 569 5.92 1.32 -26.75
CA ARG A 569 7.12 2.16 -26.49
C ARG A 569 7.73 1.86 -25.11
N VAL A 570 6.92 1.88 -24.05
CA VAL A 570 7.36 1.59 -22.68
C VAL A 570 7.97 0.19 -22.59
N ARG A 571 7.29 -0.81 -23.16
CA ARG A 571 7.79 -2.18 -23.22
C ARG A 571 9.16 -2.25 -23.87
N GLN A 572 9.37 -1.56 -24.99
CA GLN A 572 10.64 -1.56 -25.69
C GLN A 572 11.77 -0.97 -24.83
N SER A 573 11.52 0.19 -24.19
CA SER A 573 12.49 0.79 -23.28
C SER A 573 12.83 -0.09 -22.07
N LEU A 574 11.84 -0.74 -21.48
CA LEU A 574 12.08 -1.68 -20.37
C LEU A 574 12.89 -2.90 -20.80
N LYS A 575 12.67 -3.42 -22.02
CA LYS A 575 13.52 -4.48 -22.59
C LYS A 575 14.95 -4.03 -22.79
N GLU A 576 15.16 -2.80 -23.25
CA GLU A 576 16.50 -2.22 -23.42
C GLU A 576 17.22 -2.09 -22.09
N ASN A 577 16.52 -1.63 -21.05
CA ASN A 577 17.06 -1.63 -19.68
C ASN A 577 17.41 -3.05 -19.22
N ALA A 578 16.53 -4.03 -19.38
CA ALA A 578 16.82 -5.41 -19.00
C ALA A 578 18.05 -5.98 -19.75
N LYS A 579 18.20 -5.67 -21.05
CA LYS A 579 19.38 -6.06 -21.85
C LYS A 579 20.66 -5.41 -21.35
N ALA A 580 20.62 -4.14 -20.95
CA ALA A 580 21.78 -3.41 -20.45
C ALA A 580 22.34 -4.01 -19.14
N TYR A 581 21.47 -4.62 -18.32
CA TYR A 581 21.83 -5.22 -17.03
C TYR A 581 21.80 -6.75 -17.03
N LYS A 582 21.79 -7.40 -18.20
CA LYS A 582 21.67 -8.87 -18.30
C LYS A 582 22.79 -9.59 -17.54
N ASP A 583 23.98 -9.00 -17.46
CA ASP A 583 25.17 -9.66 -16.90
C ASP A 583 25.13 -9.77 -15.37
N VAL A 584 24.34 -8.93 -14.69
CA VAL A 584 24.12 -9.07 -13.24
C VAL A 584 22.94 -9.99 -12.90
N LEU A 585 22.17 -10.44 -13.90
CA LEU A 585 20.99 -11.28 -13.72
C LEU A 585 21.34 -12.78 -13.83
N PRO A 586 20.60 -13.67 -13.12
CA PRO A 586 20.79 -15.12 -13.24
C PRO A 586 20.60 -15.62 -14.68
N ASN A 587 21.27 -16.73 -15.04
CA ASN A 587 21.28 -17.26 -16.41
C ASN A 587 19.88 -17.49 -17.01
N ILE A 588 18.94 -18.00 -16.21
CA ILE A 588 17.55 -18.23 -16.65
C ILE A 588 16.84 -16.94 -17.08
N ILE A 589 17.23 -15.82 -16.47
CA ILE A 589 16.70 -14.48 -16.77
C ILE A 589 17.32 -13.93 -18.05
N ARG A 590 18.61 -14.19 -18.28
CA ARG A 590 19.30 -13.84 -19.53
C ARG A 590 18.61 -14.52 -20.72
N GLU A 591 18.24 -15.79 -20.59
CA GLU A 591 17.47 -16.51 -21.60
C GLU A 591 16.09 -15.86 -21.84
N ALA A 592 15.41 -15.42 -20.78
CA ALA A 592 14.14 -14.71 -20.88
C ALA A 592 14.28 -13.36 -21.61
N ILE A 593 15.34 -12.60 -21.33
CA ILE A 593 15.65 -11.30 -21.95
C ILE A 593 16.00 -11.45 -23.43
N ASP A 594 16.74 -12.50 -23.79
CA ASP A 594 17.04 -12.87 -25.17
C ASP A 594 15.78 -13.32 -25.96
N GLY A 595 14.67 -13.58 -25.26
CA GLY A 595 13.43 -14.05 -25.86
C GLY A 595 13.52 -15.47 -26.41
N LYS A 596 14.38 -16.31 -25.82
CA LYS A 596 14.56 -17.72 -26.20
C LYS A 596 13.42 -18.58 -25.66
N GLY A 597 12.95 -19.53 -26.47
CA GLY A 597 11.91 -20.49 -26.10
C GLY A 597 10.59 -19.84 -25.62
N ASP A 598 9.97 -20.45 -24.61
CA ASP A 598 8.66 -20.06 -24.06
C ASP A 598 8.71 -18.95 -22.99
N LEU A 599 9.88 -18.34 -22.79
CA LEU A 599 10.10 -17.29 -21.80
C LEU A 599 9.67 -15.89 -22.28
N LYS A 600 9.28 -15.75 -23.55
CA LYS A 600 8.80 -14.49 -24.14
C LYS A 600 7.64 -13.84 -23.36
N ALA A 601 6.85 -14.63 -22.62
CA ALA A 601 5.76 -14.13 -21.79
C ALA A 601 6.24 -13.10 -20.74
N TYR A 602 7.46 -13.26 -20.21
CA TYR A 602 8.05 -12.31 -19.25
C TYR A 602 8.36 -10.93 -19.87
N LEU A 603 8.44 -10.85 -21.21
CA LEU A 603 8.70 -9.59 -21.92
C LEU A 603 7.40 -8.82 -22.27
N SER A 604 6.24 -9.34 -21.87
CA SER A 604 4.93 -8.73 -22.11
C SER A 604 4.45 -7.96 -20.89
N ILE A 605 4.03 -6.71 -21.05
CA ILE A 605 3.59 -5.84 -19.94
C ILE A 605 2.08 -5.62 -19.88
N GLY A 606 1.31 -6.05 -20.89
CA GLY A 606 -0.11 -5.68 -21.01
C GLY A 606 -0.99 -6.14 -19.84
N GLN A 607 -0.73 -7.31 -19.26
CA GLN A 607 -1.51 -7.82 -18.12
C GLN A 607 -1.17 -7.12 -16.79
N ALA A 608 -0.10 -6.32 -16.74
CA ALA A 608 0.22 -5.51 -15.57
C ALA A 608 -0.74 -4.31 -15.41
N GLY A 609 -1.51 -3.97 -16.45
CA GLY A 609 -2.41 -2.81 -16.42
C GLY A 609 -1.66 -1.47 -16.48
N GLU A 610 -2.34 -0.40 -16.08
CA GLU A 610 -1.83 0.98 -16.17
C GLU A 610 -0.80 1.31 -15.08
N GLY A 611 -0.84 0.65 -13.92
CA GLY A 611 0.11 0.88 -12.83
C GLY A 611 1.58 0.74 -13.24
N LEU A 612 1.90 -0.19 -14.15
CA LEU A 612 3.26 -0.33 -14.70
C LEU A 612 3.67 0.89 -15.56
N LEU A 613 2.73 1.47 -16.30
CA LEU A 613 2.98 2.65 -17.13
C LEU A 613 3.21 3.89 -16.25
N PHE A 614 2.47 4.02 -15.15
CA PHE A 614 2.67 5.07 -14.16
C PHE A 614 4.00 4.90 -13.38
N LEU A 615 4.40 3.67 -13.06
CA LEU A 615 5.74 3.39 -12.52
C LEU A 615 6.83 3.85 -13.49
N TYR A 616 6.67 3.56 -14.78
CA TYR A 616 7.61 4.01 -15.80
C TYR A 616 7.59 5.54 -16.00
N LEU A 617 6.42 6.18 -15.90
CA LEU A 617 6.29 7.64 -15.90
C LEU A 617 7.06 8.25 -14.72
N ALA A 618 6.88 7.73 -13.50
CA ALA A 618 7.66 8.16 -12.34
C ALA A 618 9.17 7.97 -12.56
N HIS A 619 9.59 6.84 -13.17
CA HIS A 619 10.98 6.63 -13.54
C HIS A 619 11.56 7.70 -14.46
N LYS A 620 10.75 8.26 -15.37
CA LYS A 620 11.17 9.36 -16.24
C LYS A 620 11.29 10.69 -15.52
N PHE A 621 10.45 10.95 -14.54
CA PHE A 621 10.35 12.25 -13.87
C PHE A 621 11.09 12.31 -12.52
N VAL A 622 11.49 11.21 -11.92
CA VAL A 622 12.32 11.24 -10.70
C VAL A 622 13.76 11.64 -11.04
N ARG A 623 14.38 12.48 -10.21
CA ARG A 623 15.80 12.84 -10.33
C ARG A 623 16.71 11.69 -9.91
N ASP A 624 17.99 11.81 -10.20
CA ASP A 624 19.00 10.92 -9.63
C ASP A 624 19.06 11.18 -8.12
N ASP A 625 19.23 10.15 -7.28
CA ASP A 625 19.03 10.19 -5.82
C ASP A 625 17.59 10.30 -5.31
N GLY A 626 16.63 10.61 -6.19
CA GLY A 626 15.23 10.79 -5.83
C GLY A 626 14.53 9.48 -5.48
N VAL A 627 13.36 9.58 -4.85
CA VAL A 627 12.58 8.43 -4.36
C VAL A 627 11.29 8.28 -5.15
N ILE A 628 10.94 7.03 -5.43
CA ILE A 628 9.59 6.66 -5.87
C ILE A 628 8.92 5.83 -4.79
N ALA A 629 7.65 6.13 -4.54
CA ALA A 629 6.82 5.50 -3.53
C ALA A 629 5.45 5.17 -4.12
N PHE A 630 4.98 3.94 -3.91
CA PHE A 630 3.85 3.42 -4.68
C PHE A 630 2.96 2.51 -3.84
N VAL A 631 1.65 2.68 -4.01
CA VAL A 631 0.67 1.61 -3.76
C VAL A 631 0.48 0.86 -5.08
N LEU A 632 0.78 -0.44 -5.13
CA LEU A 632 0.67 -1.26 -6.35
C LEU A 632 -0.02 -2.59 -6.06
N PRO A 633 -0.57 -3.28 -7.08
CA PRO A 633 -1.09 -4.63 -6.89
C PRO A 633 0.06 -5.55 -6.47
N ARG A 634 -0.17 -6.44 -5.49
CA ARG A 634 0.85 -7.37 -4.98
C ARG A 634 1.49 -8.24 -6.08
N ASN A 635 0.82 -8.36 -7.24
CA ASN A 635 1.37 -8.99 -8.45
C ASN A 635 2.67 -8.34 -8.95
N ILE A 636 3.03 -7.11 -8.57
CA ILE A 636 4.39 -6.58 -8.82
C ILE A 636 5.47 -7.51 -8.26
N LEU A 637 5.21 -8.23 -7.16
CA LEU A 637 6.16 -9.14 -6.53
C LEU A 637 6.33 -10.47 -7.30
N MET A 638 5.33 -10.92 -8.08
CA MET A 638 5.31 -12.30 -8.60
C MET A 638 4.79 -12.48 -10.03
N GLY A 639 4.02 -11.51 -10.53
CA GLY A 639 3.33 -11.63 -11.81
C GLY A 639 4.29 -11.60 -12.99
N VAL A 640 4.01 -12.43 -14.00
CA VAL A 640 4.85 -12.57 -15.20
C VAL A 640 4.96 -11.25 -15.96
N SER A 641 3.86 -10.51 -16.09
CA SER A 641 3.87 -9.21 -16.80
C SER A 641 4.51 -8.06 -16.06
N TRP A 642 4.83 -8.26 -14.77
CA TRP A 642 5.53 -7.29 -13.93
C TRP A 642 7.04 -7.52 -13.88
N PHE A 643 7.54 -8.59 -14.52
CA PHE A 643 8.97 -8.93 -14.50
C PHE A 643 9.87 -7.78 -14.94
N LEU A 644 9.54 -7.11 -16.06
CA LEU A 644 10.34 -5.98 -16.53
C LEU A 644 10.35 -4.79 -15.55
N ALA A 645 9.28 -4.59 -14.77
CA ALA A 645 9.27 -3.60 -13.71
C ALA A 645 10.14 -4.01 -12.52
N ARG A 646 10.14 -5.30 -12.13
CA ARG A 646 11.08 -5.82 -11.11
C ARG A 646 12.54 -5.67 -11.54
N VAL A 647 12.84 -5.93 -12.83
CA VAL A 647 14.19 -5.69 -13.38
C VAL A 647 14.56 -4.21 -13.30
N LEU A 648 13.66 -3.31 -13.68
CA LEU A 648 13.90 -1.87 -13.52
C LEU A 648 14.21 -1.50 -12.06
N LEU A 649 13.36 -1.95 -11.13
CA LEU A 649 13.53 -1.68 -9.69
C LEU A 649 14.83 -2.28 -9.13
N ALA A 650 15.25 -3.46 -9.54
CA ALA A 650 16.48 -4.09 -9.02
C ALA A 650 17.79 -3.55 -9.63
N THR A 651 17.71 -2.79 -10.73
CA THR A 651 18.89 -2.35 -11.51
C THR A 651 19.08 -0.85 -11.58
N ARG A 652 18.01 -0.06 -11.36
CA ARG A 652 18.04 1.41 -11.37
C ARG A 652 17.67 2.03 -10.02
N TYR A 653 17.33 1.19 -9.04
CA TYR A 653 16.89 1.64 -7.74
C TYR A 653 17.43 0.74 -6.64
N HIS A 654 17.73 1.33 -5.49
CA HIS A 654 17.73 0.61 -4.23
C HIS A 654 16.28 0.44 -3.82
N LEU A 655 15.76 -0.78 -3.90
CA LEU A 655 14.46 -1.12 -3.34
C LEU A 655 14.60 -1.09 -1.81
N LYS A 656 14.11 -0.05 -1.14
CA LYS A 656 14.36 0.18 0.29
C LYS A 656 13.34 -0.55 1.14
N TYR A 657 12.06 -0.41 0.82
CA TYR A 657 10.96 -1.00 1.57
C TYR A 657 9.95 -1.71 0.68
N VAL A 658 9.51 -2.87 1.14
CA VAL A 658 8.38 -3.63 0.57
C VAL A 658 7.42 -3.99 1.71
N VAL A 659 6.25 -3.37 1.75
CA VAL A 659 5.24 -3.57 2.80
C VAL A 659 4.07 -4.39 2.26
N VAL A 660 3.75 -5.49 2.92
CA VAL A 660 2.58 -6.33 2.64
C VAL A 660 1.70 -6.43 3.88
N SER A 661 0.39 -6.63 3.68
CA SER A 661 -0.53 -6.95 4.78
C SER A 661 -0.84 -8.44 4.81
N SER A 662 -0.87 -8.98 6.02
CA SER A 662 -1.35 -10.32 6.38
C SER A 662 -2.36 -10.24 7.53
N ASP A 663 -3.01 -9.09 7.70
CA ASP A 663 -4.00 -8.83 8.74
C ASP A 663 -5.32 -9.57 8.42
N PRO A 664 -5.75 -10.53 9.26
CA PRO A 664 -6.99 -11.27 9.03
C PRO A 664 -8.26 -10.48 9.36
N GLU A 665 -8.16 -9.39 10.15
CA GLU A 665 -9.29 -8.60 10.63
C GLU A 665 -9.57 -7.36 9.77
N ASN A 666 -8.52 -6.71 9.23
CA ASN A 666 -8.64 -5.41 8.53
C ASN A 666 -8.28 -5.49 7.03
N ASP A 667 -8.42 -6.66 6.41
CA ASP A 667 -8.09 -6.96 5.01
C ASP A 667 -6.60 -6.79 4.60
N TYR A 668 -6.27 -7.24 3.38
CA TYR A 668 -4.92 -7.32 2.83
C TYR A 668 -4.56 -6.18 1.85
N ASN A 669 -5.52 -5.31 1.53
CA ASN A 669 -5.36 -4.14 0.67
C ASN A 669 -4.95 -2.90 1.46
N PHE A 670 -4.52 -1.88 0.74
CA PHE A 670 -4.15 -0.56 1.25
C PHE A 670 -5.04 0.55 0.67
N SER A 671 -6.05 0.17 -0.12
CA SER A 671 -7.02 1.07 -0.72
C SER A 671 -8.44 0.69 -0.32
N GLU A 672 -9.29 1.66 -0.07
CA GLU A 672 -10.69 1.48 0.27
C GLU A 672 -11.49 0.80 -0.85
N GLY A 673 -12.41 -0.08 -0.47
CA GLY A 673 -13.38 -0.68 -1.38
C GLY A 673 -12.83 -1.73 -2.36
N THR A 674 -11.58 -2.19 -2.22
CA THR A 674 -10.99 -3.27 -3.04
C THR A 674 -10.79 -4.56 -2.25
N SER A 675 -10.92 -5.71 -2.90
CA SER A 675 -10.46 -7.01 -2.38
C SER A 675 -9.10 -7.44 -2.97
N LEU A 676 -8.53 -6.61 -3.85
CA LEU A 676 -7.24 -6.91 -4.49
C LEU A 676 -6.11 -6.71 -3.47
N SER A 677 -5.28 -7.74 -3.29
CA SER A 677 -4.09 -7.61 -2.45
C SER A 677 -3.10 -6.61 -3.08
N GLU A 678 -2.62 -5.67 -2.27
CA GLU A 678 -1.73 -4.59 -2.65
C GLU A 678 -0.41 -4.68 -1.88
N VAL A 679 0.57 -3.88 -2.31
CA VAL A 679 1.89 -3.75 -1.68
C VAL A 679 2.30 -2.28 -1.69
N LEU A 680 2.93 -1.83 -0.62
CA LEU A 680 3.60 -0.52 -0.58
C LEU A 680 5.07 -0.71 -0.95
N ILE A 681 5.57 0.09 -1.88
CA ILE A 681 6.97 0.04 -2.32
C ILE A 681 7.61 1.41 -2.16
N VAL A 682 8.82 1.45 -1.59
CA VAL A 682 9.69 2.63 -1.59
C VAL A 682 11.01 2.26 -2.24
N ALA A 683 11.44 3.02 -3.25
CA ALA A 683 12.66 2.76 -3.98
C ALA A 683 13.42 4.06 -4.28
N LYS A 684 14.72 4.10 -3.96
CA LYS A 684 15.60 5.25 -4.17
C LYS A 684 16.39 5.07 -5.46
N ARG A 685 16.36 6.06 -6.36
CA ARG A 685 17.04 5.99 -7.65
C ARG A 685 18.54 6.10 -7.44
N GLN A 686 19.27 5.08 -7.89
CA GLN A 686 20.72 5.06 -7.90
C GLN A 686 21.20 4.14 -9.03
N ASP A 687 22.33 4.47 -9.64
CA ASP A 687 22.89 3.67 -10.74
C ASP A 687 24.03 2.74 -10.27
N GLU A 688 24.64 3.05 -9.12
CA GLU A 688 25.64 2.20 -8.48
C GLU A 688 25.00 1.35 -7.39
N HIS A 689 25.38 0.07 -7.36
CA HIS A 689 24.76 -0.91 -6.47
C HIS A 689 25.79 -1.81 -5.78
N SER A 690 25.70 -1.90 -4.46
CA SER A 690 26.38 -2.95 -3.69
C SER A 690 25.54 -4.24 -3.68
N PRO A 691 26.17 -5.43 -3.82
CA PRO A 691 25.49 -6.71 -3.60
C PRO A 691 24.91 -6.89 -2.19
N ASP A 692 25.49 -6.18 -1.21
CA ASP A 692 25.10 -6.21 0.20
C ASP A 692 24.03 -5.17 0.57
N GLU A 693 23.54 -4.38 -0.40
CA GLU A 693 22.34 -3.55 -0.20
C GLU A 693 21.18 -4.39 0.33
N GLU A 694 20.55 -3.92 1.39
CA GLU A 694 19.42 -4.61 2.01
C GLU A 694 18.11 -3.93 1.64
N THR A 695 17.12 -4.75 1.30
CA THR A 695 15.71 -4.37 1.21
C THR A 695 15.00 -4.84 2.45
N VAL A 696 14.23 -3.94 3.07
CA VAL A 696 13.44 -4.23 4.26
C VAL A 696 12.04 -4.67 3.83
N PHE A 697 11.71 -5.93 4.08
CA PHE A 697 10.35 -6.46 3.91
C PHE A 697 9.59 -6.31 5.23
N ILE A 698 8.40 -5.74 5.17
CA ILE A 698 7.55 -5.46 6.33
C ILE A 698 6.23 -6.20 6.12
N ASN A 699 5.97 -7.23 6.93
CA ASN A 699 4.70 -7.93 6.93
C ASN A 699 3.82 -7.41 8.08
N LEU A 700 2.77 -6.67 7.75
CA LEU A 700 1.79 -6.17 8.72
C LEU A 700 0.90 -7.33 9.16
N LEU A 701 1.09 -7.80 10.40
CA LEU A 701 0.25 -8.81 11.04
C LEU A 701 -1.04 -8.19 11.60
N ARG A 702 -0.97 -6.91 11.95
CA ARG A 702 -2.12 -6.04 12.20
C ARG A 702 -1.82 -4.66 11.59
N LYS A 703 -2.69 -4.17 10.71
CA LYS A 703 -2.52 -2.86 10.05
C LYS A 703 -2.73 -1.71 11.04
N PRO A 704 -2.06 -0.56 10.82
CA PRO A 704 -2.42 0.67 11.52
C PRO A 704 -3.83 1.12 11.11
N ARG A 705 -4.60 1.62 12.09
CA ARG A 705 -5.97 2.11 11.94
C ARG A 705 -6.04 3.62 11.80
N THR A 706 -5.03 4.34 12.26
CA THR A 706 -4.96 5.81 12.18
C THR A 706 -3.65 6.30 11.56
N ALA A 707 -3.63 7.56 11.11
CA ALA A 707 -2.42 8.17 10.55
C ALA A 707 -1.26 8.19 11.57
N LEU A 708 -1.56 8.50 12.83
CA LEU A 708 -0.55 8.53 13.89
C LEU A 708 -0.03 7.13 14.23
N GLU A 709 -0.90 6.11 14.21
CA GLU A 709 -0.45 4.73 14.39
C GLU A 709 0.52 4.31 13.28
N ALA A 710 0.25 4.73 12.06
CA ALA A 710 1.11 4.46 10.91
C ALA A 710 2.48 5.14 11.01
N ILE A 711 2.54 6.41 11.42
CA ILE A 711 3.80 7.14 11.67
C ILE A 711 4.59 6.45 12.79
N ALA A 712 3.93 6.15 13.92
CA ALA A 712 4.55 5.47 15.05
C ALA A 712 5.12 4.09 14.66
N LEU A 713 4.40 3.35 13.80
CA LEU A 713 4.88 2.05 13.28
C LEU A 713 6.10 2.23 12.39
N ALA A 714 6.11 3.21 11.49
CA ALA A 714 7.25 3.48 10.61
C ALA A 714 8.53 3.75 11.42
N GLU A 715 8.43 4.62 12.45
CA GLU A 715 9.51 4.92 13.39
C GLU A 715 10.04 3.66 14.09
N GLU A 716 9.14 2.82 14.62
CA GLU A 716 9.53 1.58 15.30
C GLU A 716 10.14 0.55 14.34
N VAL A 717 9.70 0.50 13.07
CA VAL A 717 10.30 -0.35 12.04
C VAL A 717 11.71 0.12 11.67
N MET A 718 11.93 1.43 11.54
CA MET A 718 13.27 1.98 11.29
C MET A 718 14.21 1.73 12.48
N ARG A 719 13.69 1.86 13.71
CA ARG A 719 14.45 1.59 14.94
C ARG A 719 14.77 0.12 15.14
N ARG A 720 13.79 -0.77 14.94
CA ARG A 720 13.94 -2.23 15.10
C ARG A 720 14.37 -2.86 13.78
N ARG A 721 15.67 -3.15 13.68
CA ARG A 721 16.26 -3.61 12.42
C ARG A 721 15.73 -4.96 11.90
N TYR A 722 15.10 -5.79 12.73
CA TYR A 722 14.65 -7.14 12.38
C TYR A 722 13.66 -7.72 13.41
N GLY A 723 12.74 -8.60 12.98
CA GLY A 723 11.84 -9.38 13.84
C GLY A 723 10.49 -8.71 14.13
N TYR A 724 9.85 -9.06 15.25
CA TYR A 724 8.54 -8.54 15.64
C TYR A 724 8.59 -7.09 16.14
N VAL A 725 7.67 -6.28 15.63
CA VAL A 725 7.51 -4.85 15.94
C VAL A 725 6.06 -4.59 16.40
N PRO A 726 5.76 -4.75 17.70
CA PRO A 726 4.47 -4.36 18.27
C PRO A 726 4.49 -2.91 18.76
N LEU A 727 3.43 -2.15 18.48
CA LEU A 727 3.26 -0.81 19.04
C LEU A 727 2.67 -0.81 20.46
N GLY A 728 1.71 -1.68 20.72
CA GLY A 728 0.98 -1.75 21.98
C GLY A 728 -0.06 -2.86 21.95
N GLU A 729 -0.78 -3.04 23.05
CA GLU A 729 -1.89 -3.99 23.08
C GLU A 729 -2.97 -3.56 22.10
N ASN A 730 -3.41 -4.49 21.29
CA ASN A 730 -4.39 -4.30 20.23
C ASN A 730 -4.03 -3.33 19.08
N MET A 731 -2.81 -2.82 19.03
CA MET A 731 -2.32 -1.90 17.99
C MET A 731 -1.58 -2.62 16.85
N ALA A 732 -1.17 -1.87 15.85
CA ALA A 732 -0.42 -2.34 14.71
C ALA A 732 0.79 -3.16 15.13
N THR A 733 0.99 -4.27 14.42
CA THR A 733 2.08 -5.20 14.66
C THR A 733 2.65 -5.63 13.33
N ALA A 734 3.97 -5.54 13.18
CA ALA A 734 4.68 -5.96 11.98
C ALA A 734 5.74 -7.02 12.27
N TYR A 735 6.11 -7.78 11.25
CA TYR A 735 7.30 -8.62 11.23
C TYR A 735 8.24 -8.12 10.14
N VAL A 736 9.46 -7.76 10.52
CA VAL A 736 10.46 -7.11 9.66
C VAL A 736 11.56 -8.09 9.29
N THR A 737 11.83 -8.24 8.00
CA THR A 737 12.93 -9.06 7.47
C THR A 737 13.81 -8.24 6.55
N ARG A 738 15.08 -8.64 6.41
CA ARG A 738 16.04 -7.98 5.53
C ARG A 738 16.56 -8.94 4.49
N VAL A 739 16.55 -8.50 3.24
CA VAL A 739 16.91 -9.32 2.08
C VAL A 739 18.01 -8.61 1.31
N LYS A 740 19.11 -9.30 1.08
CA LYS A 740 20.21 -8.76 0.28
C LYS A 740 19.82 -8.61 -1.18
N ARG A 741 20.39 -7.63 -1.87
CA ARG A 741 20.20 -7.41 -3.30
C ARG A 741 20.55 -8.65 -4.13
N GLY A 742 21.58 -9.40 -3.74
CA GLY A 742 21.91 -10.68 -4.38
C GLY A 742 20.73 -11.66 -4.41
N ASP A 743 19.99 -11.76 -3.29
CA ASP A 743 18.81 -12.63 -3.20
C ASP A 743 17.62 -12.07 -3.97
N LEU A 744 17.43 -10.75 -3.99
CA LEU A 744 16.43 -10.11 -4.88
C LEU A 744 16.68 -10.44 -6.36
N LEU A 745 17.93 -10.44 -6.81
CA LEU A 745 18.28 -10.78 -8.18
C LEU A 745 18.07 -12.27 -8.46
N ASN A 746 18.43 -13.14 -7.52
CA ASN A 746 18.22 -14.59 -7.64
C ASN A 746 16.73 -14.95 -7.72
N TYR A 747 15.89 -14.23 -6.98
CA TYR A 747 14.44 -14.44 -6.91
C TYR A 747 13.63 -13.41 -7.72
N ILE A 748 14.24 -12.77 -8.72
CA ILE A 748 13.60 -11.70 -9.51
C ILE A 748 12.32 -12.12 -10.24
N LEU A 749 12.12 -13.42 -10.45
CA LEU A 749 10.88 -13.94 -11.02
C LEU A 749 9.73 -13.92 -10.02
N ASN A 750 10.02 -14.04 -8.73
CA ASN A 750 9.03 -14.02 -7.65
C ASN A 750 9.65 -13.59 -6.29
N TRP A 751 9.43 -12.34 -5.91
CA TRP A 751 9.82 -11.78 -4.61
C TRP A 751 8.84 -12.10 -3.48
N ASN A 752 7.67 -12.69 -3.74
CA ASN A 752 6.68 -12.90 -2.69
C ASN A 752 7.16 -13.88 -1.61
N ILE A 753 7.99 -14.87 -1.97
CA ILE A 753 8.56 -15.81 -1.01
C ILE A 753 9.47 -15.12 0.03
N LEU A 754 10.06 -13.98 -0.32
CA LEU A 754 11.00 -13.23 0.53
C LEU A 754 10.32 -12.60 1.76
N VAL A 755 8.99 -12.45 1.73
CA VAL A 755 8.17 -12.07 2.89
C VAL A 755 8.27 -13.12 4.01
N TYR A 756 8.45 -14.40 3.65
CA TYR A 756 8.43 -15.53 4.56
C TYR A 756 9.84 -16.06 4.81
N GLU A 757 10.64 -15.31 5.58
CA GLU A 757 12.08 -15.55 5.70
C GLU A 757 12.48 -16.98 6.07
N GLY A 758 11.81 -17.62 7.03
CA GLY A 758 12.12 -19.00 7.42
C GLY A 758 11.96 -19.98 6.25
N LEU A 759 10.84 -19.88 5.52
CA LEU A 759 10.57 -20.68 4.33
C LEU A 759 11.52 -20.34 3.17
N PHE A 760 11.81 -19.06 2.97
CA PHE A 760 12.76 -18.59 1.97
C PHE A 760 14.16 -19.15 2.22
N LYS A 761 14.70 -19.01 3.43
CA LYS A 761 16.03 -19.52 3.79
C LYS A 761 16.13 -21.03 3.59
N TYR A 762 15.08 -21.76 3.98
CA TYR A 762 15.00 -23.20 3.76
C TYR A 762 15.01 -23.57 2.28
N LEU A 763 14.15 -22.92 1.48
CA LEU A 763 14.06 -23.12 0.04
C LEU A 763 15.36 -22.77 -0.69
N ASP A 764 15.97 -21.64 -0.35
CA ASP A 764 17.21 -21.15 -0.95
C ASP A 764 18.38 -22.10 -0.67
N SER A 765 18.50 -22.59 0.57
CA SER A 765 19.47 -23.63 0.92
C SER A 765 19.27 -24.89 0.08
N MET A 766 18.02 -25.36 -0.03
CA MET A 766 17.69 -26.55 -0.82
C MET A 766 18.07 -26.38 -2.30
N ILE A 767 17.73 -25.23 -2.90
CA ILE A 767 18.01 -24.96 -4.31
C ILE A 767 19.51 -24.81 -4.57
N LYS A 768 20.25 -24.07 -3.74
CA LYS A 768 21.69 -23.83 -3.93
C LYS A 768 22.51 -25.09 -3.72
N ARG A 769 22.16 -25.93 -2.74
CA ARG A 769 22.92 -27.13 -2.38
C ARG A 769 22.51 -28.39 -3.14
N ASN A 770 21.32 -28.40 -3.76
CA ASN A 770 20.70 -29.62 -4.31
C ASN A 770 20.56 -30.72 -3.23
N GLU A 771 20.22 -30.30 -2.01
CA GLU A 771 20.14 -31.15 -0.83
C GLU A 771 18.92 -30.75 -0.01
N VAL A 772 18.29 -31.72 0.63
CA VAL A 772 17.28 -31.47 1.66
C VAL A 772 17.92 -31.74 3.01
N GLU A 773 17.98 -30.71 3.85
CA GLU A 773 18.50 -30.77 5.21
C GLU A 773 17.34 -30.63 6.20
N ILE A 774 17.07 -31.67 6.99
CA ILE A 774 15.96 -31.70 7.96
C ILE A 774 16.18 -32.80 9.00
N GLY A 775 15.92 -32.53 10.28
CA GLY A 775 16.07 -33.50 11.37
C GLY A 775 17.52 -33.95 11.61
N GLY A 776 18.50 -33.10 11.28
CA GLY A 776 19.92 -33.48 11.24
C GLY A 776 20.26 -34.53 10.17
N ILE A 777 19.40 -34.68 9.15
CA ILE A 777 19.59 -35.56 8.00
C ILE A 777 19.79 -34.68 6.77
N THR A 778 20.85 -34.95 6.02
CA THR A 778 21.11 -34.33 4.71
C THR A 778 20.96 -35.39 3.64
N VAL A 779 19.99 -35.22 2.74
CA VAL A 779 19.77 -36.11 1.60
C VAL A 779 19.99 -35.37 0.29
N ARG A 780 20.58 -36.07 -0.69
CA ARG A 780 20.82 -35.50 -2.02
C ARG A 780 19.51 -35.42 -2.79
N ALA A 781 19.17 -34.22 -3.26
CA ALA A 781 17.98 -33.94 -4.05
C ALA A 781 18.40 -33.10 -5.28
N PRO A 782 19.00 -33.72 -6.32
CA PRO A 782 19.42 -32.99 -7.51
C PRO A 782 18.22 -32.29 -8.13
N LEU A 783 18.30 -30.98 -8.36
CA LEU A 783 17.21 -30.20 -8.97
C LEU A 783 17.56 -29.81 -10.41
N SER A 784 16.55 -29.80 -11.27
CA SER A 784 16.62 -29.26 -12.64
C SER A 784 15.42 -28.37 -12.92
N ARG A 785 15.46 -27.62 -14.03
CA ARG A 785 14.24 -26.94 -14.50
C ARG A 785 13.26 -28.01 -14.95
N PHE A 786 11.98 -27.82 -14.65
CA PHE A 786 10.96 -28.75 -15.09
C PHE A 786 10.93 -28.90 -16.62
N ASN A 787 11.23 -27.83 -17.36
CA ASN A 787 11.33 -27.84 -18.82
C ASN A 787 12.36 -28.86 -19.36
N ASP A 788 13.40 -29.19 -18.59
CA ASP A 788 14.42 -30.17 -19.00
C ASP A 788 13.86 -31.62 -18.97
N LEU A 789 12.71 -31.84 -18.33
CA LEU A 789 11.98 -33.11 -18.27
C LEU A 789 10.77 -33.16 -19.22
N ILE A 790 10.31 -32.01 -19.71
CA ILE A 790 9.12 -31.87 -20.57
C ILE A 790 9.49 -32.03 -22.04
N ALA A 791 8.74 -32.85 -22.77
CA ALA A 791 8.78 -32.92 -24.22
C ALA A 791 7.79 -31.94 -24.88
N ASP A 792 6.57 -31.82 -24.35
CA ASP A 792 5.56 -30.85 -24.80
C ASP A 792 4.59 -30.54 -23.64
N MET A 793 4.06 -29.32 -23.59
CA MET A 793 3.13 -28.90 -22.54
C MET A 793 2.12 -27.86 -23.05
N GLY A 794 0.84 -28.25 -23.01
CA GLY A 794 -0.30 -27.35 -23.01
C GLY A 794 -0.85 -26.84 -24.36
N VAL A 795 -2.09 -26.35 -24.28
CA VAL A 795 -2.85 -25.48 -25.20
C VAL A 795 -3.69 -24.53 -24.34
N ASN A 796 -4.26 -23.47 -24.92
CA ASN A 796 -4.89 -22.38 -24.17
C ASN A 796 -6.15 -22.87 -23.41
N ARG A 797 -6.29 -22.44 -22.16
CA ARG A 797 -7.35 -22.93 -21.26
C ARG A 797 -8.71 -22.37 -21.68
N GLY A 798 -9.72 -23.23 -21.75
CA GLY A 798 -11.13 -22.84 -21.93
C GLY A 798 -11.61 -22.72 -23.38
N GLY A 799 -10.75 -22.37 -24.34
CA GLY A 799 -11.12 -22.33 -25.76
C GLY A 799 -10.74 -23.60 -26.49
N ASP A 800 -9.45 -23.94 -26.49
CA ASP A 800 -8.91 -24.88 -27.48
C ASP A 800 -9.51 -26.28 -27.40
N VAL A 801 -9.66 -26.84 -26.20
CA VAL A 801 -10.26 -28.18 -26.01
C VAL A 801 -11.77 -28.15 -26.21
N ILE A 802 -12.42 -27.06 -25.78
CA ILE A 802 -13.87 -26.89 -25.96
C ILE A 802 -14.20 -26.78 -27.45
N GLU A 803 -13.46 -25.95 -28.19
CA GLU A 803 -13.61 -25.74 -29.62
C GLU A 803 -13.15 -26.96 -30.44
N ALA A 804 -12.09 -27.65 -30.03
CA ALA A 804 -11.61 -28.83 -30.75
C ALA A 804 -12.61 -30.00 -30.74
N PHE A 805 -13.37 -30.14 -29.66
CA PHE A 805 -14.30 -31.25 -29.45
C PHE A 805 -15.76 -30.80 -29.35
N ASN A 806 -16.06 -29.54 -29.68
CA ASN A 806 -17.38 -28.90 -29.54
C ASN A 806 -18.07 -29.23 -28.21
N LEU A 807 -17.36 -29.02 -27.09
CA LEU A 807 -17.85 -29.39 -25.76
C LEU A 807 -18.98 -28.45 -25.32
N THR A 808 -20.04 -29.03 -24.75
CA THR A 808 -21.15 -28.27 -24.20
C THR A 808 -20.73 -27.56 -22.91
N VAL A 809 -20.92 -26.24 -22.88
CA VAL A 809 -20.64 -25.37 -21.72
C VAL A 809 -21.95 -24.92 -21.08
N ARG A 810 -22.03 -24.95 -19.74
CA ARG A 810 -23.14 -24.36 -18.96
C ARG A 810 -22.55 -23.39 -17.94
N GLY A 811 -22.96 -22.12 -18.01
CA GLY A 811 -22.26 -21.04 -17.29
C GLY A 811 -20.80 -20.99 -17.72
N ASN A 812 -19.87 -21.03 -16.76
CA ASN A 812 -18.43 -20.95 -17.02
C ASN A 812 -17.70 -22.32 -16.99
N ARG A 813 -18.43 -23.44 -17.12
CA ARG A 813 -17.86 -24.79 -17.00
C ARG A 813 -18.40 -25.74 -18.06
N VAL A 814 -17.55 -26.69 -18.48
CA VAL A 814 -17.97 -27.81 -19.33
C VAL A 814 -18.96 -28.69 -18.56
N ALA A 815 -20.07 -29.05 -19.19
CA ALA A 815 -21.09 -29.93 -18.63
C ALA A 815 -20.64 -31.40 -18.66
N CYS A 816 -19.65 -31.75 -17.82
CA CYS A 816 -18.96 -33.05 -17.80
C CYS A 816 -19.90 -34.26 -17.72
N ASN A 817 -21.08 -34.13 -17.08
CA ASN A 817 -22.05 -35.20 -16.95
C ASN A 817 -22.54 -35.77 -18.30
N ILE A 818 -22.54 -34.95 -19.36
CA ILE A 818 -22.93 -35.37 -20.72
C ILE A 818 -21.96 -36.42 -21.28
N TYR A 819 -20.69 -36.36 -20.87
CA TYR A 819 -19.60 -37.16 -21.43
C TYR A 819 -19.18 -38.34 -20.54
N ARG A 820 -19.93 -38.65 -19.47
CA ARG A 820 -19.55 -39.74 -18.53
C ARG A 820 -19.51 -41.12 -19.18
N ASN A 821 -20.39 -41.37 -20.14
CA ASN A 821 -20.53 -42.67 -20.80
C ASN A 821 -19.68 -42.71 -22.07
N ARG A 822 -19.06 -43.86 -22.35
CA ARG A 822 -18.34 -44.10 -23.60
C ARG A 822 -19.33 -44.08 -24.77
N PRO A 823 -19.10 -43.27 -25.81
CA PRO A 823 -20.00 -43.22 -26.95
C PRO A 823 -19.79 -44.46 -27.85
N ASN A 824 -20.80 -44.80 -28.65
CA ASN A 824 -20.73 -45.90 -29.64
C ASN A 824 -19.94 -45.52 -30.92
N VAL A 825 -18.89 -44.72 -30.77
CA VAL A 825 -17.97 -44.26 -31.83
C VAL A 825 -16.55 -44.22 -31.26
N PRO A 826 -15.49 -44.15 -32.09
CA PRO A 826 -14.14 -43.90 -31.60
C PRO A 826 -14.13 -42.67 -30.68
N TYR A 827 -13.48 -42.80 -29.53
CA TYR A 827 -13.52 -41.81 -28.47
C TYR A 827 -12.14 -41.57 -27.86
N ILE A 828 -12.02 -40.46 -27.16
CA ILE A 828 -10.82 -40.05 -26.44
C ILE A 828 -11.15 -39.92 -24.95
N PRO A 829 -10.41 -40.60 -24.06
CA PRO A 829 -10.53 -40.41 -22.63
C PRO A 829 -10.17 -38.98 -22.23
N MET A 830 -10.93 -38.41 -21.30
CA MET A 830 -10.77 -37.04 -20.82
C MET A 830 -10.88 -36.97 -19.29
N ILE A 831 -10.00 -36.17 -18.68
CA ILE A 831 -10.15 -35.63 -17.33
C ILE A 831 -10.99 -34.35 -17.44
N CYS A 832 -12.29 -34.48 -17.17
CA CYS A 832 -13.26 -33.40 -17.24
C CYS A 832 -13.47 -32.75 -15.88
N GLY A 833 -13.33 -31.42 -15.84
CA GLY A 833 -13.49 -30.64 -14.62
C GLY A 833 -12.22 -30.59 -13.78
N GLY A 834 -12.28 -29.86 -12.68
CA GLY A 834 -11.15 -29.71 -11.75
C GLY A 834 -11.61 -29.33 -10.35
N GLY A 835 -12.79 -29.78 -9.94
CA GLY A 835 -13.22 -29.70 -8.55
C GLY A 835 -12.54 -30.76 -7.69
N GLU A 836 -12.85 -30.74 -6.38
CA GLU A 836 -12.28 -31.66 -5.39
C GLU A 836 -12.53 -33.13 -5.77
N GLU A 837 -13.65 -33.41 -6.45
CA GLU A 837 -14.02 -34.74 -6.93
C GLU A 837 -13.04 -35.35 -7.94
N VAL A 838 -12.22 -34.52 -8.59
CA VAL A 838 -11.22 -34.95 -9.58
C VAL A 838 -9.82 -35.01 -8.98
N ALA A 839 -9.49 -34.12 -8.02
CA ALA A 839 -8.12 -33.90 -7.55
C ALA A 839 -7.90 -34.19 -6.05
N ASN A 840 -8.77 -35.00 -5.43
CA ASN A 840 -8.62 -35.46 -4.05
C ASN A 840 -7.49 -36.50 -3.86
N LYS A 841 -6.99 -37.10 -4.94
CA LYS A 841 -5.97 -38.16 -4.94
C LYS A 841 -4.95 -37.96 -6.06
N MET A 842 -3.73 -38.46 -5.85
CA MET A 842 -2.67 -38.35 -6.86
C MET A 842 -2.92 -39.24 -8.08
N LEU A 843 -3.48 -40.43 -7.90
CA LEU A 843 -3.87 -41.33 -8.99
C LEU A 843 -5.35 -41.14 -9.33
N ILE A 844 -5.59 -40.73 -10.57
CA ILE A 844 -6.92 -40.46 -11.12
C ILE A 844 -7.22 -41.38 -12.30
N GLN A 845 -8.47 -41.41 -12.75
CA GLN A 845 -8.88 -42.11 -13.98
C GLN A 845 -9.74 -41.19 -14.83
N PRO A 846 -9.83 -41.40 -16.15
CA PRO A 846 -10.73 -40.63 -17.00
C PRO A 846 -12.18 -40.72 -16.53
N ASN A 847 -12.79 -39.57 -16.31
CA ASN A 847 -14.18 -39.43 -15.85
C ASN A 847 -15.13 -38.97 -16.97
N ALA A 848 -14.60 -38.77 -18.18
CA ALA A 848 -15.35 -38.41 -19.37
C ALA A 848 -14.72 -39.00 -20.64
N TYR A 849 -15.53 -39.13 -21.69
CA TYR A 849 -15.15 -39.68 -22.98
C TYR A 849 -15.78 -38.84 -24.08
N VAL A 850 -14.95 -38.23 -24.93
CA VAL A 850 -15.40 -37.36 -26.01
C VAL A 850 -15.26 -38.07 -27.37
N PRO A 851 -16.20 -37.91 -28.31
CA PRO A 851 -16.05 -38.45 -29.66
C PRO A 851 -14.75 -37.96 -30.32
N ASP A 852 -14.06 -38.84 -31.03
CA ASP A 852 -12.86 -38.46 -31.78
C ASP A 852 -13.23 -37.54 -32.95
N MET A 853 -12.61 -36.36 -33.00
CA MET A 853 -12.78 -35.37 -34.05
C MET A 853 -11.51 -35.21 -34.87
N ASP A 854 -11.68 -34.91 -36.16
CA ASP A 854 -10.57 -34.74 -37.10
C ASP A 854 -10.45 -33.31 -37.66
N ASN A 855 -10.31 -32.34 -36.75
CA ASN A 855 -9.94 -30.96 -37.09
C ASN A 855 -8.51 -30.62 -36.60
N SER A 856 -7.94 -29.52 -37.07
CA SER A 856 -6.56 -29.13 -36.76
C SER A 856 -6.29 -28.98 -35.25
N LYS A 857 -7.23 -28.38 -34.51
CA LYS A 857 -7.14 -28.23 -33.04
C LYS A 857 -7.23 -29.58 -32.33
N ALA A 858 -8.17 -30.44 -32.74
CA ALA A 858 -8.31 -31.79 -32.22
C ALA A 858 -7.06 -32.63 -32.46
N ARG A 859 -6.45 -32.60 -33.65
CA ARG A 859 -5.17 -33.28 -33.93
C ARG A 859 -4.06 -32.81 -32.99
N ARG A 860 -3.94 -31.49 -32.76
CA ARG A 860 -2.97 -30.92 -31.81
C ARG A 860 -3.23 -31.41 -30.38
N ILE A 861 -4.46 -31.36 -29.90
CA ILE A 861 -4.78 -31.81 -28.54
C ILE A 861 -4.59 -33.33 -28.38
N LYS A 862 -4.96 -34.13 -29.38
CA LYS A 862 -4.73 -35.59 -29.39
C LYS A 862 -3.25 -35.93 -29.28
N SER A 863 -2.37 -35.11 -29.87
CA SER A 863 -0.92 -35.27 -29.78
C SER A 863 -0.35 -34.98 -28.38
N LEU A 864 -1.10 -34.28 -27.53
CA LEU A 864 -0.75 -33.94 -26.15
C LEU A 864 -1.26 -34.94 -25.10
N ARG A 865 -2.01 -35.97 -25.51
CA ARG A 865 -2.50 -37.02 -24.59
C ARG A 865 -1.37 -37.54 -23.72
N THR A 866 -1.65 -37.62 -22.42
CA THR A 866 -0.64 -37.95 -21.41
C THR A 866 -1.30 -38.60 -20.20
N ARG A 867 -0.48 -39.18 -19.33
CA ARG A 867 -0.88 -39.62 -18.00
C ARG A 867 -0.63 -38.54 -16.94
N PHE A 868 0.17 -37.51 -17.22
CA PHE A 868 0.60 -36.53 -16.23
C PHE A 868 -0.08 -35.16 -16.41
N PHE A 869 -0.74 -34.67 -15.37
CA PHE A 869 -1.55 -33.45 -15.41
C PHE A 869 -1.15 -32.46 -14.31
N LEU A 870 -1.10 -31.18 -14.66
CA LEU A 870 -0.78 -30.09 -13.73
C LEU A 870 -1.82 -28.96 -13.80
N PRO A 871 -2.10 -28.28 -12.68
CA PRO A 871 -3.07 -27.20 -12.65
C PRO A 871 -2.50 -25.90 -13.23
N ASN A 872 -3.34 -25.15 -13.95
CA ASN A 872 -3.05 -23.74 -14.25
C ASN A 872 -3.42 -22.82 -13.08
N ARG A 873 -4.48 -23.14 -12.35
CA ARG A 873 -4.91 -22.41 -11.15
C ARG A 873 -4.95 -23.37 -9.97
N ILE A 874 -4.40 -22.94 -8.85
CA ILE A 874 -4.40 -23.67 -7.59
C ILE A 874 -5.22 -22.83 -6.62
N ARG A 875 -6.33 -23.40 -6.15
CA ARG A 875 -7.14 -22.84 -5.08
C ARG A 875 -6.76 -23.55 -3.79
N TRP A 876 -5.93 -22.92 -2.96
CA TRP A 876 -5.29 -23.59 -1.82
C TRP A 876 -6.28 -24.15 -0.79
N ASN A 877 -7.45 -23.55 -0.66
CA ASN A 877 -8.50 -24.00 0.26
C ASN A 877 -9.44 -25.09 -0.32
N THR A 878 -9.26 -25.52 -1.57
CA THR A 878 -10.06 -26.62 -2.16
C THR A 878 -9.21 -27.68 -2.85
N PHE A 879 -7.97 -27.39 -3.23
CA PHE A 879 -7.08 -28.39 -3.82
C PHE A 879 -6.57 -29.33 -2.73
N HIS A 880 -6.44 -30.62 -3.05
CA HIS A 880 -5.85 -31.62 -2.15
C HIS A 880 -4.47 -32.05 -2.67
N THR A 881 -4.34 -32.22 -3.99
CA THR A 881 -3.10 -32.62 -4.66
C THR A 881 -2.77 -31.66 -5.82
N ILE A 882 -1.48 -31.46 -6.09
CA ILE A 882 -0.97 -30.58 -7.15
C ILE A 882 -0.75 -31.37 -8.44
N ALA A 883 0.00 -32.47 -8.38
CA ALA A 883 0.31 -33.28 -9.57
C ALA A 883 -0.58 -34.51 -9.64
N LEU A 884 -1.23 -34.71 -10.79
CA LEU A 884 -2.14 -35.83 -11.00
C LEU A 884 -1.56 -36.79 -12.04
N ARG A 885 -1.67 -38.09 -11.77
CA ARG A 885 -1.34 -39.15 -12.71
C ARG A 885 -2.59 -39.96 -13.06
N SER A 886 -2.84 -40.21 -14.34
CA SER A 886 -3.98 -40.99 -14.81
C SER A 886 -3.63 -42.46 -15.09
N THR A 887 -4.59 -43.35 -14.85
CA THR A 887 -4.51 -44.80 -15.17
C THR A 887 -4.42 -45.10 -16.66
N GLU A 888 -4.74 -44.16 -17.55
CA GLU A 888 -4.54 -44.25 -19.00
C GLU A 888 -4.27 -42.85 -19.61
N PRO A 889 -3.66 -42.75 -20.81
CA PRO A 889 -3.44 -41.46 -21.46
C PRO A 889 -4.76 -40.77 -21.81
N ALA A 890 -4.93 -39.53 -21.35
CA ALA A 890 -6.14 -38.74 -21.52
C ALA A 890 -5.85 -37.30 -21.94
N ILE A 891 -6.89 -36.58 -22.36
CA ILE A 891 -6.88 -35.12 -22.51
C ILE A 891 -7.51 -34.45 -21.29
N SER A 892 -7.37 -33.14 -21.12
CA SER A 892 -8.12 -32.40 -20.10
C SER A 892 -8.59 -31.05 -20.60
N ASN A 893 -9.79 -30.64 -20.18
CA ASN A 893 -10.32 -29.29 -20.42
C ASN A 893 -9.85 -28.25 -19.38
N VAL A 894 -9.33 -28.70 -18.23
CA VAL A 894 -8.97 -27.82 -17.10
C VAL A 894 -7.47 -27.85 -16.79
N TYR A 895 -6.83 -29.02 -16.85
CA TYR A 895 -5.43 -29.22 -16.50
C TYR A 895 -4.51 -29.12 -17.72
N PHE A 896 -3.27 -28.69 -17.49
CA PHE A 896 -2.22 -28.80 -18.49
C PHE A 896 -1.86 -30.28 -18.69
N MET A 897 -1.89 -30.69 -19.96
CA MET A 897 -1.38 -31.98 -20.40
C MET A 897 0.13 -31.87 -20.56
N VAL A 898 0.89 -32.55 -19.70
CA VAL A 898 2.35 -32.53 -19.71
C VAL A 898 2.86 -33.83 -20.31
N ARG A 899 3.49 -33.75 -21.48
CA ARG A 899 4.18 -34.88 -22.08
C ARG A 899 5.63 -34.86 -21.65
N MET A 900 6.11 -36.00 -21.17
CA MET A 900 7.47 -36.19 -20.70
C MET A 900 8.13 -37.36 -21.40
N ASN A 901 9.46 -37.38 -21.40
CA ASN A 901 10.25 -38.53 -21.82
C ASN A 901 10.85 -39.19 -20.58
N LEU A 902 10.00 -39.86 -19.81
CA LEU A 902 10.30 -40.55 -18.55
C LEU A 902 9.69 -41.95 -18.57
N THR A 903 10.29 -42.89 -17.85
CA THR A 903 9.68 -44.20 -17.60
C THR A 903 8.48 -44.06 -16.64
N GLU A 904 7.66 -45.10 -16.52
CA GLU A 904 6.54 -45.10 -15.58
C GLU A 904 6.98 -44.88 -14.13
N GLU A 905 8.05 -45.56 -13.68
CA GLU A 905 8.58 -45.39 -12.31
C GLU A 905 9.08 -43.95 -12.08
N GLN A 906 9.74 -43.36 -13.08
CA GLN A 906 10.20 -41.97 -13.02
C GLN A 906 9.03 -40.98 -12.98
N GLU A 907 7.98 -41.22 -13.76
CA GLU A 907 6.76 -40.38 -13.75
C GLU A 907 6.06 -40.44 -12.39
N LYS A 908 5.96 -41.62 -11.78
CA LYS A 908 5.42 -41.82 -10.43
C LYS A 908 6.26 -41.09 -9.37
N ALA A 909 7.58 -41.23 -9.43
CA ALA A 909 8.49 -40.54 -8.52
C ALA A 909 8.34 -39.00 -8.62
N LEU A 910 8.13 -38.46 -9.83
CA LEU A 910 7.92 -37.02 -10.04
C LEU A 910 6.59 -36.54 -9.49
N ALA A 911 5.53 -37.33 -9.72
CA ALA A 911 4.21 -37.04 -9.17
C ALA A 911 4.25 -37.03 -7.63
N LEU A 912 4.97 -37.97 -7.01
CA LEU A 912 5.17 -37.99 -5.56
C LEU A 912 5.92 -36.74 -5.08
N TRP A 913 7.05 -36.40 -5.72
CA TRP A 913 7.84 -35.22 -5.34
C TRP A 913 7.01 -33.94 -5.40
N LEU A 914 6.27 -33.70 -6.50
CA LEU A 914 5.45 -32.49 -6.64
C LEU A 914 4.28 -32.41 -5.65
N ASN A 915 3.88 -33.54 -5.05
CA ASN A 915 2.88 -33.57 -3.98
C ASN A 915 3.52 -33.61 -2.57
N SER A 916 4.82 -33.87 -2.46
CA SER A 916 5.59 -33.79 -1.21
C SER A 916 5.73 -32.35 -0.71
N PHE A 917 6.20 -32.16 0.52
CA PHE A 917 6.34 -30.82 1.11
C PHE A 917 7.28 -29.95 0.27
N TRP A 918 8.41 -30.50 -0.19
CA TRP A 918 9.40 -29.77 -0.99
C TRP A 918 8.87 -29.36 -2.36
N GLY A 919 8.11 -30.24 -3.04
CA GLY A 919 7.47 -29.89 -4.30
C GLY A 919 6.35 -28.85 -4.14
N ILE A 920 5.58 -28.94 -3.06
CA ILE A 920 4.55 -27.92 -2.76
C ILE A 920 5.19 -26.58 -2.41
N LEU A 921 6.30 -26.58 -1.65
CA LEU A 921 7.04 -25.37 -1.29
C LEU A 921 7.63 -24.69 -2.54
N THR A 922 8.18 -25.44 -3.50
CA THR A 922 8.65 -24.85 -4.76
C THR A 922 7.48 -24.26 -5.55
N VAL A 923 6.34 -24.96 -5.65
CA VAL A 923 5.15 -24.40 -6.33
C VAL A 923 4.67 -23.12 -5.65
N PHE A 924 4.59 -23.11 -4.32
CA PHE A 924 4.22 -21.93 -3.53
C PHE A 924 5.16 -20.76 -3.78
N ALA A 925 6.46 -21.00 -3.89
CA ALA A 925 7.45 -19.94 -4.10
C ALA A 925 7.44 -19.32 -5.50
N PHE A 926 6.86 -20.00 -6.49
CA PHE A 926 6.84 -19.54 -7.90
C PHE A 926 5.45 -19.13 -8.40
N MET A 927 4.39 -19.30 -7.61
CA MET A 927 3.02 -18.94 -7.97
C MET A 927 2.75 -17.44 -8.04
N GLU A 928 1.76 -17.08 -8.86
CA GLU A 928 1.18 -15.75 -8.89
C GLU A 928 -0.17 -15.76 -8.15
N ILE A 929 -0.34 -14.88 -7.17
CA ILE A 929 -1.63 -14.63 -6.52
C ILE A 929 -2.51 -13.88 -7.52
N THR A 930 -3.71 -14.39 -7.76
CA THR A 930 -4.70 -13.73 -8.62
C THR A 930 -5.75 -13.01 -7.79
N GLU A 931 -6.19 -13.67 -6.70
CA GLU A 931 -7.16 -13.19 -5.72
C GLU A 931 -7.07 -14.11 -4.49
N GLU A 932 -6.58 -13.61 -3.36
CA GLU A 932 -6.49 -14.38 -2.10
C GLU A 932 -5.89 -15.80 -2.29
N ALA A 933 -6.63 -16.85 -1.89
CA ALA A 933 -6.24 -18.25 -2.02
C ALA A 933 -6.27 -18.78 -3.47
N TYR A 934 -6.73 -17.98 -4.43
CA TYR A 934 -6.67 -18.30 -5.85
C TYR A 934 -5.35 -17.85 -6.44
N THR A 935 -4.53 -18.84 -6.76
CA THR A 935 -3.22 -18.64 -7.34
C THR A 935 -3.15 -19.27 -8.72
N ARG A 936 -2.16 -18.84 -9.51
CA ARG A 936 -1.93 -19.27 -10.88
C ARG A 936 -0.47 -19.65 -11.06
N LEU A 937 -0.25 -20.70 -11.86
CA LEU A 937 1.06 -21.06 -12.36
C LEU A 937 0.96 -21.29 -13.87
N ASN A 938 1.48 -20.35 -14.64
CA ASN A 938 1.41 -20.33 -16.10
C ASN A 938 2.34 -21.42 -16.67
N ILE A 939 2.17 -21.80 -17.94
CA ILE A 939 3.10 -22.74 -18.61
C ILE A 939 4.56 -22.28 -18.48
N THR A 940 4.81 -20.98 -18.66
CA THR A 940 6.15 -20.41 -18.51
C THR A 940 6.70 -20.57 -17.08
N GLN A 941 5.88 -20.39 -16.04
CA GLN A 941 6.28 -20.57 -14.64
C GLN A 941 6.51 -22.05 -14.30
N TRP A 942 5.64 -22.95 -14.79
CA TRP A 942 5.84 -24.39 -14.66
C TRP A 942 7.18 -24.81 -15.26
N LYS A 943 7.49 -24.35 -16.48
CA LYS A 943 8.72 -24.72 -17.20
C LYS A 943 10.01 -24.35 -16.46
N ILE A 944 10.03 -23.23 -15.74
CA ILE A 944 11.22 -22.79 -15.01
C ILE A 944 11.31 -23.36 -13.58
N LEU A 945 10.23 -23.97 -13.09
CA LEU A 945 10.13 -24.43 -11.71
C LEU A 945 11.27 -25.43 -11.40
N PRO A 946 12.02 -25.24 -10.29
CA PRO A 946 12.95 -26.24 -9.80
C PRO A 946 12.20 -27.49 -9.34
N VAL A 947 12.55 -28.64 -9.90
CA VAL A 947 11.98 -29.94 -9.54
C VAL A 947 13.08 -30.98 -9.37
N LEU A 948 12.78 -32.09 -8.70
CA LEU A 948 13.70 -33.22 -8.59
C LEU A 948 14.09 -33.75 -9.97
N ASP A 949 15.38 -33.74 -10.27
CA ASP A 949 15.97 -34.27 -11.49
C ASP A 949 16.06 -35.80 -11.40
N ILE A 950 14.94 -36.43 -11.68
CA ILE A 950 14.77 -37.88 -11.55
C ILE A 950 15.68 -38.67 -12.49
N LYS A 951 16.17 -38.06 -13.56
CA LYS A 951 17.12 -38.70 -14.49
C LYS A 951 18.52 -38.83 -13.88
N LYS A 952 18.84 -38.05 -12.84
CA LYS A 952 20.12 -38.11 -12.10
C LYS A 952 20.08 -38.96 -10.84
N LEU A 953 18.90 -39.50 -10.48
CA LEU A 953 18.76 -40.37 -9.32
C LEU A 953 19.15 -41.80 -9.66
N ASP A 954 19.68 -42.51 -8.66
CA ASP A 954 19.96 -43.94 -8.76
C ASP A 954 18.65 -44.73 -8.96
N GLU A 955 18.70 -45.79 -9.75
CA GLU A 955 17.53 -46.61 -10.08
C GLU A 955 16.82 -47.16 -8.84
N GLY A 956 17.59 -47.53 -7.80
CA GLY A 956 17.04 -47.96 -6.51
C GLY A 956 16.23 -46.87 -5.80
N ILE A 957 16.67 -45.61 -5.86
CA ILE A 957 15.96 -44.46 -5.29
C ILE A 957 14.69 -44.20 -6.08
N VAL A 958 14.76 -44.20 -7.42
CA VAL A 958 13.58 -44.02 -8.29
C VAL A 958 12.52 -45.09 -8.00
N LYS A 959 12.94 -46.35 -7.89
CA LYS A 959 12.04 -47.46 -7.56
C LYS A 959 11.44 -47.33 -6.16
N CYS A 960 12.21 -46.89 -5.17
CA CYS A 960 11.70 -46.59 -3.84
C CYS A 960 10.62 -45.52 -3.89
N LEU A 961 10.88 -44.39 -4.55
CA LEU A 961 9.92 -43.29 -4.71
C LEU A 961 8.67 -43.72 -5.49
N ALA A 962 8.82 -44.55 -6.53
CA ALA A 962 7.68 -45.09 -7.28
C ALA A 962 6.80 -46.01 -6.43
N ASN A 963 7.40 -46.84 -5.57
CA ASN A 963 6.65 -47.67 -4.62
C ASN A 963 5.96 -46.82 -3.54
N THR A 964 6.62 -45.77 -3.07
CA THR A 964 6.02 -44.80 -2.14
C THR A 964 4.86 -44.06 -2.80
N PHE A 965 4.97 -43.70 -4.08
CA PHE A 965 3.83 -43.18 -4.84
C PHE A 965 2.68 -44.17 -4.82
N ASP A 966 2.90 -45.45 -5.16
CA ASP A 966 1.83 -46.46 -5.19
C ASP A 966 1.17 -46.66 -3.80
N LYS A 967 1.96 -46.57 -2.71
CA LYS A 967 1.48 -46.62 -1.33
C LYS A 967 0.48 -45.49 -1.01
N TYR A 968 0.74 -44.27 -1.48
CA TYR A 968 -0.06 -43.09 -1.15
C TYR A 968 -0.98 -42.61 -2.29
N ALA A 969 -0.91 -43.22 -3.46
CA ALA A 969 -1.59 -42.81 -4.69
C ALA A 969 -3.10 -42.57 -4.53
N ASN A 970 -3.75 -43.38 -3.69
CA ASN A 970 -5.19 -43.36 -3.46
C ASN A 970 -5.60 -42.67 -2.14
N THR A 971 -4.65 -42.12 -1.40
CA THR A 971 -4.87 -41.42 -0.13
C THR A 971 -5.44 -40.04 -0.38
N ASP A 972 -6.49 -39.68 0.36
CA ASP A 972 -6.98 -38.31 0.44
C ASP A 972 -6.33 -37.62 1.64
N PHE A 973 -5.40 -36.69 1.36
CA PHE A 973 -4.71 -35.91 2.39
C PHE A 973 -5.55 -34.77 2.96
N GLY A 974 -6.77 -34.56 2.44
CA GLY A 974 -7.55 -33.35 2.68
C GLY A 974 -7.02 -32.15 1.90
N ARG A 975 -7.64 -30.99 2.12
CA ARG A 975 -7.25 -29.73 1.47
C ARG A 975 -5.82 -29.34 1.84
N LEU A 976 -5.12 -28.66 0.93
CA LEU A 976 -3.73 -28.24 1.12
C LEU A 976 -3.55 -27.40 2.40
N THR A 977 -4.55 -26.61 2.81
CA THR A 977 -4.52 -25.84 4.06
C THR A 977 -4.66 -26.68 5.34
N GLU A 978 -5.13 -27.92 5.24
CA GLU A 978 -5.41 -28.81 6.37
C GLU A 978 -4.43 -29.98 6.50
N GLN A 979 -3.84 -30.41 5.38
CA GLN A 979 -3.02 -31.63 5.34
C GLN A 979 -1.80 -31.59 6.26
N PHE A 980 -1.24 -30.40 6.53
CA PHE A 980 -0.01 -30.23 7.31
C PHE A 980 -0.20 -30.46 8.83
N GLY A 981 -1.44 -30.68 9.28
CA GLY A 981 -1.73 -31.20 10.62
C GLY A 981 -1.99 -32.70 10.68
N ARG A 982 -1.96 -33.42 9.55
CA ARG A 982 -2.38 -34.83 9.47
C ARG A 982 -1.18 -35.79 9.50
N GLU A 983 -1.34 -36.88 10.23
CA GLU A 983 -0.29 -37.90 10.34
C GLU A 983 0.01 -38.56 8.99
N THR A 984 -1.00 -38.80 8.14
CA THR A 984 -0.78 -39.40 6.81
C THR A 984 0.13 -38.56 5.93
N ARG A 985 0.04 -37.23 6.03
CA ARG A 985 0.92 -36.29 5.33
C ARG A 985 2.36 -36.38 5.86
N MET A 986 2.51 -36.40 7.18
CA MET A 986 3.80 -36.59 7.87
C MET A 986 4.49 -37.87 7.40
N GLU A 987 3.78 -39.01 7.39
CA GLU A 987 4.33 -40.29 6.96
C GLU A 987 4.81 -40.28 5.51
N MET A 988 4.05 -39.67 4.59
CA MET A 988 4.44 -39.60 3.18
C MET A 988 5.75 -38.80 2.99
N ASP A 989 5.84 -37.63 3.62
CA ASP A 989 7.02 -36.77 3.49
C ASP A 989 8.26 -37.39 4.17
N ILE A 990 8.08 -38.16 5.25
CA ILE A 990 9.15 -38.98 5.86
C ILE A 990 9.59 -40.11 4.92
N ASP A 991 8.65 -40.81 4.28
CA ASP A 991 8.98 -41.90 3.35
C ASP A 991 9.75 -41.38 2.12
N VAL A 992 9.48 -40.15 1.68
CA VAL A 992 10.28 -39.47 0.64
C VAL A 992 11.74 -39.30 1.12
N ILE A 993 11.95 -38.82 2.35
CA ILE A 993 13.29 -38.67 2.92
C ILE A 993 13.99 -40.02 3.10
N LYS A 994 13.26 -41.05 3.55
CA LYS A 994 13.78 -42.42 3.66
C LYS A 994 14.28 -42.94 2.32
N CYS A 995 13.53 -42.71 1.23
CA CYS A 995 13.95 -43.12 -0.11
C CYS A 995 15.17 -42.35 -0.63
N LEU A 996 15.29 -41.05 -0.31
CA LEU A 996 16.43 -40.22 -0.73
C LEU A 996 17.67 -40.44 0.14
N SER A 997 17.52 -41.04 1.32
CA SER A 997 18.63 -41.34 2.21
C SER A 997 19.41 -42.57 1.74
N THR A 998 20.74 -42.44 1.69
CA THR A 998 21.64 -43.56 1.38
C THR A 998 21.89 -44.49 2.56
N THR A 999 21.48 -44.09 3.78
CA THR A 999 21.64 -44.88 5.01
C THR A 999 20.31 -45.00 5.76
N PRO A 1000 20.05 -46.12 6.45
CA PRO A 1000 18.88 -46.24 7.32
C PRO A 1000 18.83 -45.12 8.37
N ILE A 1001 17.66 -44.51 8.52
CA ILE A 1001 17.42 -43.47 9.52
C ILE A 1001 17.14 -44.16 10.87
N SER A 1002 17.89 -43.82 11.91
CA SER A 1002 17.65 -44.36 13.26
C SER A 1002 16.35 -43.80 13.87
N ALA A 1003 15.75 -44.51 14.82
CA ALA A 1003 14.50 -44.10 15.46
C ALA A 1003 14.60 -42.69 16.11
N ASP A 1004 15.76 -42.38 16.71
CA ASP A 1004 16.02 -41.07 17.33
C ASP A 1004 16.02 -39.95 16.28
N LYS A 1005 16.73 -40.15 15.16
CA LYS A 1005 16.74 -39.20 14.03
C LYS A 1005 15.37 -39.05 13.37
N GLU A 1006 14.58 -40.13 13.30
CA GLU A 1006 13.19 -40.03 12.81
C GLU A 1006 12.31 -39.19 13.75
N GLY A 1007 12.53 -39.28 15.06
CA GLY A 1007 11.88 -38.41 16.05
C GLY A 1007 12.21 -36.92 15.83
N THR A 1008 13.49 -36.59 15.62
CA THR A 1008 13.93 -35.22 15.30
C THR A 1008 13.37 -34.74 13.96
N LEU A 1009 13.41 -35.58 12.93
CA LEU A 1009 12.82 -35.31 11.60
C LEU A 1009 11.34 -34.92 11.72
N ARG A 1010 10.55 -35.68 12.48
CA ARG A 1010 9.13 -35.38 12.72
C ARG A 1010 8.94 -34.02 13.38
N SER A 1011 9.77 -33.70 14.38
CA SER A 1011 9.67 -32.44 15.11
C SER A 1011 9.98 -31.23 14.22
N GLU A 1012 11.09 -31.26 13.48
CA GLU A 1012 11.47 -30.17 12.57
C GLU A 1012 10.50 -30.03 11.39
N LEU A 1013 9.99 -31.16 10.86
CA LEU A 1013 8.98 -31.12 9.80
C LEU A 1013 7.67 -30.50 10.29
N LYS A 1014 7.26 -30.75 11.55
CA LYS A 1014 6.12 -30.05 12.19
C LYS A 1014 6.33 -28.55 12.28
N GLU A 1015 7.55 -28.10 12.56
CA GLU A 1015 7.87 -26.67 12.60
C GLU A 1015 7.78 -26.02 11.21
N LEU A 1016 8.38 -26.65 10.19
CA LEU A 1016 8.26 -26.21 8.80
C LEU A 1016 6.79 -26.18 8.33
N TYR A 1017 6.01 -27.20 8.70
CA TYR A 1017 4.57 -27.25 8.45
C TYR A 1017 3.82 -26.10 9.14
N ALA A 1018 4.18 -25.75 10.37
CA ALA A 1018 3.57 -24.64 11.08
C ALA A 1018 3.88 -23.30 10.40
N GLN A 1019 5.13 -23.07 10.00
CA GLN A 1019 5.54 -21.88 9.24
C GLN A 1019 4.82 -21.80 7.89
N PHE A 1020 4.76 -22.90 7.14
CA PHE A 1020 4.06 -22.96 5.86
C PHE A 1020 2.55 -22.77 6.00
N SER A 1021 1.94 -23.38 7.02
CA SER A 1021 0.52 -23.20 7.31
C SER A 1021 0.20 -21.76 7.73
N ALA A 1022 1.10 -21.09 8.46
CA ALA A 1022 0.96 -19.67 8.76
C ALA A 1022 1.00 -18.85 7.47
N ALA A 1023 1.97 -19.10 6.57
CA ALA A 1023 2.06 -18.42 5.28
C ALA A 1023 0.82 -18.65 4.41
N LEU A 1024 0.28 -19.88 4.36
CA LEU A 1024 -0.96 -20.19 3.65
C LEU A 1024 -2.18 -19.47 4.24
N ARG A 1025 -2.30 -19.43 5.58
CA ARG A 1025 -3.40 -18.70 6.24
C ARG A 1025 -3.41 -17.22 5.87
N GLN A 1026 -2.23 -16.61 5.74
CA GLN A 1026 -2.08 -15.22 5.31
C GLN A 1026 -2.51 -14.98 3.85
N LEU A 1027 -2.66 -16.04 3.03
CA LEU A 1027 -3.18 -15.94 1.67
C LEU A 1027 -4.69 -16.17 1.57
N SER A 1028 -5.27 -16.90 2.51
CA SER A 1028 -6.68 -17.31 2.48
C SER A 1028 -7.49 -16.51 3.49
N ARG A 1029 -8.48 -15.72 3.04
CA ARG A 1029 -9.48 -15.13 3.94
C ARG A 1029 -10.06 -16.21 4.86
N HIS A 1030 -10.14 -15.92 6.16
CA HIS A 1030 -11.12 -16.63 6.99
C HIS A 1030 -12.49 -16.20 6.49
N ASN A 1031 -13.14 -17.05 5.70
CA ASN A 1031 -14.59 -16.99 5.63
C ASN A 1031 -15.10 -17.37 7.03
N SER A 1032 -15.32 -16.40 7.88
CA SER A 1032 -16.33 -16.49 8.93
C SER A 1032 -17.70 -16.34 8.26
N GLN A 1033 -18.11 -17.39 7.54
CA GLN A 1033 -19.51 -17.69 7.20
C GLN A 1033 -19.70 -19.21 7.27
#